data_AF-A0A848YMQ4-F1
#
_entry.id   AF-A0A848YMQ4-F1
#
_cell.length_a   1.000
_cell.length_b   1.000
_cell.length_c   1.000
_cell.angle_alpha   90.00
_cell.angle_beta   90.00
_cell.angle_gamma   90.00
#
_symmetry.space_group_name_H-M   'P 1'
#
loop_
_entity.id
_entity.type
_entity.pdbx_description
1 polymer ?
#
loop_
_entity_poly.entity_id
_entity_poly.type
_entity_poly.pdbx_seq_one_letter_code
_entity_poly.pdbx_strand_id
1 'polypeptide(L)'
;MPHNFGHAGRRLRVDLTERTMIVEEIPEDYARKWMGGRGYNMEVYYREIPVDADPRGPENRLIFGVGPLTGTRFPGARINVSGKSPHTGYLGDSNAGGHFSAEMKFAGYDQIVINGKADKPVYLRIIDQQVEIRDAGHLWHLDTWETNSAIRREAHDHTVQIACCGTAAVNGVSFANIMTNNARAMGRTGMGALMASKNLKAVAVTGTGAVRVAHPGQFNELMNYFYRVLFHHPNYQERGITGTTNLINHCQTAGILPTRHFQTGVYEDWLKVSGETAAVDYNVKRKACFGCVAPCSRYYLVPGGFDGAPLEAEGPEYETLAGFTSRVGNPDLKTALKCAELVNRAGIDSITASEVISWAQEMFELGHLRQQDCDGLDLTWGNARSVYDLTLKIINNEGFGAVLAQGVVHAADTLGMGRELCMEAKNLELFQADVRGLKAYGLGNAVASRGADHQRADPFFEMSDRTEEARERFGSENCGLMRPWKGKGKMVPWFEEICALADCMSFCKIIGVSMETVQEPQARDLFKFATGFDVDVEEVMRIGERVNNLERAILMRYGLSRKDDYLPKRFTDEPLPEDSNLAAGMVFENDQLLSEYYPFRGWDPETGWPTERKLLELDLAFVVQDLKKRGIPLKKGYAAYKKDPHGTTTGRWSLLSRKFGTDTDYMNTHKKAPMRKPDTVSPIRKRLLVDPSLCTGCRACELGCAFAHEGVYAPSLARLHVVKLEELGVDRPIVCLRCAKAPCAAVCPEKAISQDPDTRVVRVDPERCVGCGLCAQECVSGVIELHPETAVPLLCDMCGNQPECVKHCPTGALTAVGGAGHDARRTREEMAHRTAKQLSKTWKKEGTRPVDRPMRPPDPETGELTTPPGPYGGNPPPPIDKRWKR
;
A
#
# COMPACT_ATOMS: atom_id res chain seq x y z
N MET A 1 -29.41 -6.59 12.46
CA MET A 1 -28.43 -7.41 11.72
C MET A 1 -27.38 -7.86 12.71
N PRO A 2 -26.84 -9.09 12.62
CA PRO A 2 -25.67 -9.49 13.42
C PRO A 2 -24.58 -8.45 13.20
N HIS A 3 -23.94 -8.00 14.27
CA HIS A 3 -23.08 -6.83 14.24
C HIS A 3 -21.73 -7.15 13.59
N ASN A 4 -21.65 -7.09 12.25
CA ASN A 4 -20.40 -7.15 11.52
C ASN A 4 -19.64 -5.83 11.73
N PHE A 5 -18.95 -5.70 12.86
CA PHE A 5 -18.09 -4.55 13.13
C PHE A 5 -16.72 -4.73 12.47
N GLY A 6 -16.15 -3.65 11.95
CA GLY A 6 -14.95 -3.66 11.12
C GLY A 6 -15.18 -4.27 9.74
N HIS A 7 -15.96 -5.35 9.64
CA HIS A 7 -16.32 -6.07 8.42
C HIS A 7 -17.58 -5.52 7.74
N ALA A 8 -17.65 -5.61 6.42
CA ALA A 8 -18.94 -5.49 5.74
C ALA A 8 -19.73 -6.82 5.82
N GLY A 9 -19.02 -7.94 5.96
CA GLY A 9 -19.55 -9.29 6.11
C GLY A 9 -20.11 -9.90 4.84
N ARG A 10 -19.68 -9.40 3.67
CA ARG A 10 -20.18 -9.86 2.37
C ARG A 10 -19.07 -10.12 1.36
N ARG A 11 -19.24 -11.17 0.57
CA ARG A 11 -18.42 -11.54 -0.58
C ARG A 11 -19.27 -11.42 -1.84
N LEU A 12 -18.77 -10.71 -2.85
CA LEU A 12 -19.33 -10.71 -4.20
C LEU A 12 -18.64 -11.77 -5.05
N ARG A 13 -19.40 -12.70 -5.64
CA ARG A 13 -18.92 -13.64 -6.65
C ARG A 13 -19.41 -13.21 -8.02
N VAL A 14 -18.50 -13.14 -8.99
CA VAL A 14 -18.80 -12.77 -10.37
C VAL A 14 -18.26 -13.85 -11.30
N ASP A 15 -19.16 -14.46 -12.07
CA ASP A 15 -18.80 -15.32 -13.18
C ASP A 15 -18.92 -14.51 -14.48
N LEU A 16 -17.80 -14.27 -15.17
CA LEU A 16 -17.79 -13.48 -16.41
C LEU A 16 -18.28 -14.27 -17.62
N THR A 17 -18.26 -15.61 -17.56
CA THR A 17 -18.73 -16.49 -18.64
C THR A 17 -20.25 -16.60 -18.57
N GLU A 18 -20.78 -16.95 -17.40
CA GLU A 18 -22.22 -17.08 -17.17
C GLU A 18 -22.91 -15.72 -16.91
N ARG A 19 -22.12 -14.66 -16.72
CA ARG A 19 -22.58 -13.29 -16.39
C ARG A 19 -23.48 -13.26 -15.15
N THR A 20 -23.14 -14.06 -14.15
CA THR A 20 -23.88 -14.14 -12.87
C THR A 20 -23.15 -13.41 -11.75
N MET A 21 -23.92 -12.74 -10.90
CA MET A 21 -23.41 -12.03 -9.72
C MET A 21 -24.16 -12.50 -8.47
N ILE A 22 -23.42 -13.06 -7.51
CA ILE A 22 -23.98 -13.61 -6.27
C ILE A 22 -23.32 -12.91 -5.10
N VAL A 23 -24.12 -12.42 -4.16
CA VAL A 23 -23.64 -11.88 -2.89
C VAL A 23 -23.81 -12.95 -1.82
N GLU A 24 -22.71 -13.35 -1.20
CA GLU A 24 -22.66 -14.30 -0.09
C GLU A 24 -22.39 -13.56 1.22
N GLU A 25 -23.02 -13.99 2.31
CA GLU A 25 -22.64 -13.57 3.65
C GLU A 25 -21.36 -14.30 4.09
N ILE A 26 -20.47 -13.59 4.78
CA ILE A 26 -19.26 -14.15 5.37
C ILE A 26 -19.56 -14.50 6.84
N PRO A 27 -19.49 -15.78 7.23
CA PRO A 27 -19.73 -16.19 8.61
C PRO A 27 -18.72 -15.60 9.60
N GLU A 28 -19.17 -15.39 10.84
CA GLU A 28 -18.36 -14.80 11.91
C GLU A 28 -17.13 -15.64 12.27
N ASP A 29 -17.27 -16.97 12.30
CA ASP A 29 -16.16 -17.91 12.56
C ASP A 29 -15.11 -17.88 11.45
N TYR A 30 -15.56 -17.73 10.19
CA TYR A 30 -14.67 -17.50 9.06
C TYR A 30 -13.93 -16.17 9.19
N ALA A 31 -14.64 -15.10 9.58
CA ALA A 31 -14.04 -13.79 9.81
C ALA A 31 -13.02 -13.78 10.94
N ARG A 32 -13.31 -14.44 12.07
CA ARG A 32 -12.37 -14.61 13.19
C ARG A 32 -11.14 -15.42 12.78
N LYS A 33 -11.33 -16.51 12.02
CA LYS A 33 -10.25 -17.43 11.62
C LYS A 33 -9.28 -16.86 10.61
N TRP A 34 -9.79 -16.10 9.63
CA TRP A 34 -9.03 -15.62 8.47
C TRP A 34 -8.86 -14.11 8.41
N MET A 35 -9.52 -13.36 9.30
CA MET A 35 -9.37 -11.93 9.54
C MET A 35 -9.73 -10.98 8.38
N GLY A 36 -9.60 -11.37 7.12
CA GLY A 36 -9.86 -10.51 5.97
C GLY A 36 -8.72 -10.53 4.95
N GLY A 37 -8.78 -9.62 3.98
CA GLY A 37 -7.66 -9.31 3.08
C GLY A 37 -7.00 -10.56 2.47
N ARG A 38 -5.68 -10.66 2.61
CA ARG A 38 -4.89 -11.82 2.16
C ARG A 38 -5.35 -13.15 2.76
N GLY A 39 -5.80 -13.18 4.01
CA GLY A 39 -6.29 -14.40 4.66
C GLY A 39 -7.52 -14.97 3.96
N TYR A 40 -8.51 -14.12 3.66
CA TYR A 40 -9.67 -14.52 2.86
C TYR A 40 -9.29 -14.97 1.46
N ASN A 41 -8.33 -14.29 0.84
CA ASN A 41 -7.91 -14.61 -0.53
C ASN A 41 -7.20 -15.96 -0.60
N MET A 42 -6.30 -16.26 0.34
CA MET A 42 -5.54 -17.52 0.33
C MET A 42 -6.42 -18.73 0.63
N GLU A 43 -7.45 -18.56 1.46
CA GLU A 43 -8.45 -19.59 1.73
C GLU A 43 -9.20 -19.98 0.45
N VAL A 44 -9.74 -18.98 -0.26
CA VAL A 44 -10.43 -19.15 -1.55
C VAL A 44 -9.47 -19.72 -2.59
N TYR A 45 -8.24 -19.19 -2.69
CA TYR A 45 -7.23 -19.72 -3.61
C TYR A 45 -7.04 -21.22 -3.38
N TYR A 46 -6.76 -21.63 -2.14
CA TYR A 46 -6.43 -23.02 -1.83
C TYR A 46 -7.60 -23.96 -2.14
N ARG A 47 -8.84 -23.52 -1.95
CA ARG A 47 -10.02 -24.36 -2.18
C ARG A 47 -10.46 -24.39 -3.64
N GLU A 48 -10.39 -23.26 -4.33
CA GLU A 48 -11.14 -23.04 -5.56
C GLU A 48 -10.28 -22.91 -6.82
N ILE A 49 -8.96 -22.72 -6.69
CA ILE A 49 -8.04 -22.71 -7.84
C ILE A 49 -7.42 -24.09 -8.02
N PRO A 50 -7.70 -24.78 -9.14
CA PRO A 50 -7.03 -26.03 -9.48
C PRO A 50 -5.51 -25.85 -9.61
N VAL A 51 -4.75 -26.86 -9.21
CA VAL A 51 -3.27 -26.83 -9.29
C VAL A 51 -2.82 -26.78 -10.76
N ASP A 52 -3.53 -27.47 -11.63
CA ASP A 52 -3.31 -27.56 -13.07
C ASP A 52 -4.00 -26.43 -13.87
N ALA A 53 -4.62 -25.46 -13.21
CA ALA A 53 -5.17 -24.27 -13.86
C ALA A 53 -4.10 -23.58 -14.74
N ASP A 54 -4.45 -23.22 -15.97
CA ASP A 54 -3.72 -22.24 -16.75
C ASP A 54 -3.75 -20.89 -15.98
N PRO A 55 -2.58 -20.30 -15.66
CA PRO A 55 -2.55 -18.97 -15.05
C PRO A 55 -3.34 -17.89 -15.79
N ARG A 56 -3.58 -18.03 -17.09
CA ARG A 56 -4.41 -17.12 -17.92
C ARG A 56 -5.79 -17.70 -18.27
N GLY A 57 -6.14 -18.85 -17.70
CA GLY A 57 -7.36 -19.60 -17.99
C GLY A 57 -8.61 -19.09 -17.26
N PRO A 58 -9.80 -19.52 -17.72
CA PRO A 58 -11.09 -19.19 -17.07
C PRO A 58 -11.24 -19.78 -15.66
N GLU A 59 -10.60 -20.91 -15.36
CA GLU A 59 -10.63 -21.61 -14.08
C GLU A 59 -9.78 -20.94 -12.99
N ASN A 60 -8.81 -20.11 -13.37
CA ASN A 60 -8.10 -19.25 -12.43
C ASN A 60 -9.06 -18.20 -11.84
N ARG A 61 -8.79 -17.75 -10.62
CA ARG A 61 -9.60 -16.74 -9.91
C ARG A 61 -8.83 -15.43 -9.78
N LEU A 62 -9.51 -14.32 -9.99
CA LEU A 62 -9.00 -12.99 -9.62
C LEU A 62 -9.76 -12.55 -8.35
N ILE A 63 -9.04 -12.45 -7.23
CA ILE A 63 -9.63 -12.35 -5.91
C ILE A 63 -9.20 -11.04 -5.25
N PHE A 64 -10.11 -10.09 -5.08
CA PHE A 64 -9.89 -8.86 -4.33
C PHE A 64 -10.33 -9.05 -2.88
N GLY A 65 -9.50 -8.68 -1.91
CA GLY A 65 -9.81 -8.81 -0.49
C GLY A 65 -9.37 -7.60 0.33
N VAL A 66 -10.22 -7.19 1.27
CA VAL A 66 -9.94 -6.12 2.25
C VAL A 66 -10.20 -6.60 3.68
N GLY A 67 -9.56 -5.93 4.63
CA GLY A 67 -9.62 -6.25 6.06
C GLY A 67 -10.56 -5.34 6.87
N PRO A 68 -10.68 -5.62 8.18
CA PRO A 68 -11.55 -4.89 9.11
C PRO A 68 -11.14 -3.43 9.38
N LEU A 69 -9.89 -3.04 9.08
CA LEU A 69 -9.43 -1.66 9.29
C LEU A 69 -9.66 -0.77 8.06
N THR A 70 -9.93 -1.36 6.90
CA THR A 70 -10.22 -0.61 5.67
C THR A 70 -11.45 0.28 5.85
N GLY A 71 -11.36 1.53 5.39
CA GLY A 71 -12.45 2.52 5.55
C GLY A 71 -12.54 3.18 6.93
N THR A 72 -11.73 2.74 7.91
CA THR A 72 -11.62 3.38 9.23
C THR A 72 -10.58 4.52 9.24
N ARG A 73 -10.30 5.07 10.42
CA ARG A 73 -9.24 6.06 10.65
C ARG A 73 -7.83 5.48 10.77
N PHE A 74 -7.64 4.16 10.69
CA PHE A 74 -6.29 3.61 10.69
C PHE A 74 -5.52 4.08 9.44
N PRO A 75 -4.29 4.62 9.57
CA PRO A 75 -3.55 5.18 8.45
C PRO A 75 -3.27 4.21 7.29
N GLY A 76 -3.70 4.60 6.08
CA GLY A 76 -3.24 3.99 4.83
C GLY A 76 -3.92 2.67 4.51
N ALA A 77 -5.20 2.74 4.14
CA ALA A 77 -5.97 1.58 3.71
C ALA A 77 -5.31 0.85 2.54
N ARG A 78 -5.34 -0.49 2.57
CA ARG A 78 -4.74 -1.37 1.56
C ARG A 78 -5.76 -2.35 0.98
N ILE A 79 -5.38 -3.05 -0.08
CA ILE A 79 -6.12 -4.15 -0.70
C ILE A 79 -5.16 -5.21 -1.20
N ASN A 80 -5.56 -6.48 -1.12
CA ASN A 80 -4.86 -7.60 -1.74
C ASN A 80 -5.62 -8.11 -2.96
N VAL A 81 -4.90 -8.41 -4.04
CA VAL A 81 -5.41 -9.10 -5.21
C VAL A 81 -4.60 -10.35 -5.45
N SER A 82 -5.28 -11.49 -5.53
CA SER A 82 -4.63 -12.80 -5.59
C SER A 82 -5.23 -13.70 -6.67
N GLY A 83 -4.43 -14.66 -7.13
CA GLY A 83 -4.77 -15.62 -8.18
C GLY A 83 -3.53 -16.43 -8.57
N LYS A 84 -3.67 -17.47 -9.40
CA LYS A 84 -2.47 -18.16 -9.94
C LYS A 84 -1.71 -17.17 -10.83
N SER A 85 -0.43 -16.99 -10.56
CA SER A 85 0.40 -15.93 -11.16
C SER A 85 0.70 -16.23 -12.63
N PRO A 86 0.29 -15.36 -13.59
CA PRO A 86 0.68 -15.49 -15.00
C PRO A 86 2.17 -15.30 -15.25
N HIS A 87 2.89 -14.72 -14.29
CA HIS A 87 4.31 -14.45 -14.40
C HIS A 87 5.14 -15.61 -13.83
N THR A 88 4.82 -16.06 -12.62
CA THR A 88 5.64 -17.06 -11.90
C THR A 88 5.14 -18.49 -12.10
N GLY A 89 3.86 -18.67 -12.47
CA GLY A 89 3.18 -19.95 -12.60
C GLY A 89 2.67 -20.56 -11.28
N TYR A 90 2.95 -19.91 -10.14
CA TYR A 90 2.61 -20.42 -8.80
C TYR A 90 1.58 -19.52 -8.10
N LEU A 91 1.78 -19.24 -6.82
CA LEU A 91 0.97 -18.32 -6.03
C LEU A 91 1.22 -16.87 -6.47
N GLY A 92 0.16 -16.17 -6.87
CA GLY A 92 0.14 -14.74 -7.10
C GLY A 92 -0.66 -14.01 -6.04
N ASP A 93 -0.08 -12.96 -5.48
CA ASP A 93 -0.72 -12.04 -4.54
C ASP A 93 -0.01 -10.71 -4.63
N SER A 94 -0.76 -9.62 -4.70
CA SER A 94 -0.25 -8.26 -4.80
C SER A 94 -1.04 -7.31 -3.93
N ASN A 95 -0.38 -6.28 -3.40
CA ASN A 95 -1.00 -5.29 -2.52
C ASN A 95 -0.88 -3.90 -3.11
N ALA A 96 -1.93 -3.08 -2.97
CA ALA A 96 -1.92 -1.68 -3.35
C ALA A 96 -2.54 -0.80 -2.27
N GLY A 97 -2.14 0.48 -2.25
CA GLY A 97 -2.80 1.54 -1.49
C GLY A 97 -3.89 2.23 -2.31
N GLY A 98 -4.01 3.55 -2.12
CA GLY A 98 -5.00 4.36 -2.82
C GLY A 98 -6.31 4.47 -2.05
N HIS A 99 -7.42 4.51 -2.77
CA HIS A 99 -8.77 4.75 -2.25
C HIS A 99 -9.76 3.66 -2.65
N PHE A 100 -9.41 2.81 -3.61
CA PHE A 100 -10.27 1.72 -4.09
C PHE A 100 -10.72 0.78 -2.97
N SER A 101 -9.83 0.43 -2.05
CA SER A 101 -10.14 -0.48 -0.95
C SER A 101 -11.21 0.07 -0.01
N ALA A 102 -11.10 1.35 0.35
CA ALA A 102 -12.07 2.02 1.19
C ALA A 102 -13.43 2.13 0.48
N GLU A 103 -13.44 2.47 -0.80
CA GLU A 103 -14.67 2.55 -1.60
C GLU A 103 -15.37 1.19 -1.74
N MET A 104 -14.60 0.12 -1.96
CA MET A 104 -15.09 -1.27 -1.93
C MET A 104 -15.73 -1.63 -0.59
N LYS A 105 -15.12 -1.18 0.52
CA LYS A 105 -15.67 -1.38 1.85
C LYS A 105 -16.95 -0.58 2.08
N PHE A 106 -17.04 0.66 1.59
CA PHE A 106 -18.24 1.48 1.70
C PHE A 106 -19.38 0.98 0.82
N ALA A 107 -19.08 0.37 -0.33
CA ALA A 107 -20.08 -0.39 -1.10
C ALA A 107 -20.55 -1.65 -0.36
N GLY A 108 -19.78 -2.05 0.66
CA GLY A 108 -20.13 -3.06 1.63
C GLY A 108 -19.72 -4.47 1.20
N TYR A 109 -18.54 -4.59 0.60
CA TYR A 109 -17.90 -5.88 0.32
C TYR A 109 -16.55 -5.99 1.03
N ASP A 110 -16.28 -7.15 1.60
CA ASP A 110 -14.95 -7.51 2.12
C ASP A 110 -14.14 -8.30 1.09
N GLN A 111 -14.81 -8.94 0.13
CA GLN A 111 -14.17 -9.73 -0.90
C GLN A 111 -14.94 -9.68 -2.23
N ILE A 112 -14.22 -9.64 -3.35
CA ILE A 112 -14.78 -9.84 -4.70
C ILE A 112 -14.00 -10.98 -5.35
N VAL A 113 -14.69 -12.05 -5.75
CA VAL A 113 -14.11 -13.24 -6.39
C VAL A 113 -14.61 -13.30 -7.84
N ILE A 114 -13.69 -13.19 -8.79
CA ILE A 114 -14.01 -13.18 -10.22
C ILE A 114 -13.48 -14.43 -10.90
N ASN A 115 -14.31 -15.11 -11.67
CA ASN A 115 -13.95 -16.30 -12.45
C ASN A 115 -14.55 -16.27 -13.86
N GLY A 116 -14.22 -17.30 -14.64
CA GLY A 116 -14.58 -17.36 -16.04
C GLY A 116 -13.79 -16.35 -16.86
N LYS A 117 -14.29 -16.11 -18.06
CA LYS A 117 -13.78 -15.17 -19.06
C LYS A 117 -14.95 -14.61 -19.86
N ALA A 118 -14.99 -13.30 -20.02
CA ALA A 118 -15.99 -12.66 -20.87
C ALA A 118 -15.70 -12.92 -22.35
N ASP A 119 -16.73 -12.99 -23.17
CA ASP A 119 -16.68 -13.15 -24.64
C ASP A 119 -16.05 -11.95 -25.36
N LYS A 120 -16.11 -10.77 -24.74
CA LYS A 120 -15.54 -9.51 -25.24
C LYS A 120 -15.00 -8.66 -24.08
N PRO A 121 -14.22 -7.58 -24.34
CA PRO A 121 -13.80 -6.65 -23.30
C PRO A 121 -14.97 -6.07 -22.48
N VAL A 122 -14.89 -6.19 -21.16
CA VAL A 122 -15.88 -5.66 -20.20
C VAL A 122 -15.23 -4.95 -19.02
N TYR A 123 -16.01 -4.16 -18.29
CA TYR A 123 -15.66 -3.69 -16.95
C TYR A 123 -16.81 -3.94 -15.98
N LEU A 124 -16.48 -4.17 -14.70
CA LEU A 124 -17.46 -4.33 -13.64
C LEU A 124 -17.77 -2.97 -13.02
N ARG A 125 -19.04 -2.58 -12.97
CA ARG A 125 -19.51 -1.40 -12.23
C ARG A 125 -20.23 -1.86 -10.97
N ILE A 126 -19.82 -1.32 -9.83
CA ILE A 126 -20.42 -1.57 -8.52
C ILE A 126 -20.85 -0.22 -7.93
N ILE A 127 -22.12 -0.09 -7.61
CA ILE A 127 -22.67 1.05 -6.87
C ILE A 127 -23.43 0.47 -5.69
N ASP A 128 -22.81 0.50 -4.52
CA ASP A 128 -23.27 -0.23 -3.35
C ASP A 128 -23.58 -1.70 -3.71
N GLN A 129 -24.85 -2.12 -3.63
CA GLN A 129 -25.27 -3.49 -3.95
C GLN A 129 -25.62 -3.72 -5.43
N GLN A 130 -25.64 -2.68 -6.25
CA GLN A 130 -25.93 -2.79 -7.68
C GLN A 130 -24.65 -3.12 -8.44
N VAL A 131 -24.64 -4.28 -9.09
CA VAL A 131 -23.47 -4.79 -9.81
C VAL A 131 -23.85 -5.01 -11.27
N GLU A 132 -23.07 -4.44 -12.18
CA GLU A 132 -23.30 -4.51 -13.62
C GLU A 132 -22.01 -4.85 -14.38
N ILE A 133 -22.11 -5.71 -15.39
CA ILE A 133 -21.04 -5.93 -16.36
C ILE A 133 -21.30 -5.03 -17.57
N ARG A 134 -20.40 -4.08 -17.83
CA ARG A 134 -20.51 -3.09 -18.91
C ARG A 134 -19.49 -3.35 -20.01
N ASP A 135 -19.81 -2.91 -21.23
CA ASP A 135 -18.89 -3.00 -22.37
C ASP A 135 -17.64 -2.14 -22.14
N ALA A 136 -16.46 -2.69 -22.43
CA ALA A 136 -15.19 -1.99 -22.32
C ALA A 136 -14.38 -1.99 -23.63
N GLY A 137 -15.02 -2.23 -24.78
CA GLY A 137 -14.32 -2.30 -26.06
C GLY A 137 -13.56 -1.00 -26.37
N HIS A 138 -14.19 0.13 -26.07
CA HIS A 138 -13.61 1.46 -26.25
C HIS A 138 -12.51 1.81 -25.22
N LEU A 139 -12.38 1.04 -24.14
CA LEU A 139 -11.35 1.20 -23.10
C LEU A 139 -10.14 0.29 -23.31
N TRP A 140 -10.28 -0.77 -24.12
CA TRP A 140 -9.38 -1.91 -24.10
C TRP A 140 -7.91 -1.52 -24.27
N HIS A 141 -7.61 -0.70 -25.28
CA HIS A 141 -6.25 -0.26 -25.62
C HIS A 141 -5.84 1.07 -24.96
N LEU A 142 -6.67 1.64 -24.08
CA LEU A 142 -6.31 2.82 -23.31
C LEU A 142 -5.31 2.45 -22.21
N ASP A 143 -4.42 3.39 -21.87
CA ASP A 143 -3.59 3.23 -20.68
C ASP A 143 -4.41 3.37 -19.39
N THR A 144 -3.77 3.17 -18.23
CA THR A 144 -4.48 3.15 -16.95
C THR A 144 -5.08 4.51 -16.58
N TRP A 145 -4.45 5.61 -16.97
CA TRP A 145 -4.92 6.96 -16.64
C TRP A 145 -6.07 7.36 -17.54
N GLU A 146 -5.94 7.09 -18.84
CA GLU A 146 -6.99 7.30 -19.83
C GLU A 146 -8.25 6.47 -19.49
N THR A 147 -8.06 5.22 -19.06
CA THR A 147 -9.13 4.34 -18.58
C THR A 147 -9.84 4.96 -17.37
N ASN A 148 -9.10 5.45 -16.37
CA ASN A 148 -9.67 6.11 -15.20
C ASN A 148 -10.51 7.34 -15.59
N SER A 149 -9.96 8.21 -16.44
CA SER A 149 -10.67 9.41 -16.91
C SER A 149 -11.89 9.08 -17.75
N ALA A 150 -11.82 8.05 -18.60
CA ALA A 150 -12.94 7.62 -19.42
C ALA A 150 -14.12 7.13 -18.57
N ILE A 151 -13.88 6.19 -17.64
CA ILE A 151 -14.94 5.65 -16.77
C ILE A 151 -15.56 6.75 -15.89
N ARG A 152 -14.77 7.69 -15.36
CA ARG A 152 -15.30 8.83 -14.60
C ARG A 152 -16.23 9.72 -15.44
N ARG A 153 -15.87 9.97 -16.71
CA ARG A 153 -16.72 10.72 -17.64
C ARG A 153 -18.01 9.98 -17.97
N GLU A 154 -17.93 8.67 -18.25
CA GLU A 154 -19.12 7.84 -18.50
C GLU A 154 -20.07 7.80 -17.30
N ALA A 155 -19.51 7.80 -16.09
CA ALA A 155 -20.27 7.72 -14.85
C ALA A 155 -20.85 9.08 -14.40
N HIS A 156 -20.38 10.19 -14.97
CA HIS A 156 -20.61 11.54 -14.46
C HIS A 156 -20.32 11.67 -12.96
N ASP A 157 -19.30 10.94 -12.49
CA ASP A 157 -18.98 10.78 -11.08
C ASP A 157 -17.45 10.76 -10.91
N HIS A 158 -16.90 11.79 -10.25
CA HIS A 158 -15.48 11.89 -9.95
C HIS A 158 -15.06 11.14 -8.68
N THR A 159 -16.02 10.62 -7.91
CA THR A 159 -15.79 9.91 -6.65
C THR A 159 -15.54 8.41 -6.88
N VAL A 160 -15.99 7.86 -8.01
CA VAL A 160 -15.75 6.46 -8.38
C VAL A 160 -14.25 6.11 -8.30
N GLN A 161 -13.97 5.00 -7.62
CA GLN A 161 -12.63 4.43 -7.54
C GLN A 161 -12.52 3.25 -8.49
N ILE A 162 -11.39 3.18 -9.19
CA ILE A 162 -11.20 2.27 -10.32
C ILE A 162 -9.90 1.48 -10.11
N ALA A 163 -9.98 0.17 -10.29
CA ALA A 163 -8.86 -0.74 -10.44
C ALA A 163 -8.85 -1.25 -11.88
N CYS A 164 -7.80 -1.01 -12.65
CA CYS A 164 -7.75 -1.37 -14.07
C CYS A 164 -6.39 -1.93 -14.50
N CYS A 165 -6.39 -2.73 -15.57
CA CYS A 165 -5.16 -3.16 -16.23
C CYS A 165 -4.79 -2.19 -17.37
N GLY A 166 -3.49 -1.94 -17.57
CA GLY A 166 -2.99 -1.05 -18.61
C GLY A 166 -2.74 -1.74 -19.95
N THR A 167 -2.07 -1.02 -20.85
CA THR A 167 -1.71 -1.50 -22.19
C THR A 167 -0.79 -2.73 -22.14
N ALA A 168 0.16 -2.79 -21.20
CA ALA A 168 1.09 -3.92 -21.08
C ALA A 168 0.36 -5.26 -20.87
N ALA A 169 -0.70 -5.25 -20.05
CA ALA A 169 -1.52 -6.44 -19.82
C ALA A 169 -2.24 -6.92 -21.09
N VAL A 170 -2.80 -5.97 -21.86
CA VAL A 170 -3.48 -6.25 -23.12
C VAL A 170 -2.51 -6.72 -24.21
N ASN A 171 -1.27 -6.21 -24.19
CA ASN A 171 -0.20 -6.62 -25.09
C ASN A 171 0.42 -7.98 -24.71
N GLY A 172 0.07 -8.55 -23.55
CA GLY A 172 0.45 -9.91 -23.16
C GLY A 172 1.70 -10.01 -22.27
N VAL A 173 2.18 -8.91 -21.69
CA VAL A 173 3.28 -8.89 -20.72
C VAL A 173 2.88 -9.67 -19.46
N SER A 174 3.71 -10.64 -19.04
CA SER A 174 3.34 -11.56 -17.93
C SER A 174 3.32 -10.87 -16.57
N PHE A 175 4.20 -9.90 -16.34
CA PHE A 175 4.33 -9.10 -15.12
C PHE A 175 3.57 -7.77 -15.20
N ALA A 176 2.46 -7.74 -15.93
CA ALA A 176 1.57 -6.59 -15.96
C ALA A 176 0.73 -6.47 -14.67
N ASN A 177 0.44 -5.24 -14.26
CA ASN A 177 -0.16 -4.87 -12.99
C ASN A 177 -1.61 -4.39 -13.12
N ILE A 178 -2.33 -4.48 -12.00
CA ILE A 178 -3.56 -3.72 -11.80
C ILE A 178 -3.15 -2.41 -11.13
N MET A 179 -3.69 -1.29 -11.63
CA MET A 179 -3.42 0.05 -11.14
C MET A 179 -4.69 0.67 -10.56
N THR A 180 -4.54 1.40 -9.45
CA THR A 180 -5.57 2.27 -8.88
C THR A 180 -5.02 3.68 -8.71
N ASN A 181 -5.88 4.69 -8.74
CA ASN A 181 -5.51 6.10 -8.53
C ASN A 181 -4.26 6.54 -9.33
N ASN A 182 -4.17 6.15 -10.61
CA ASN A 182 -3.08 6.39 -11.57
C ASN A 182 -1.68 5.82 -11.25
N ALA A 183 -1.28 5.68 -9.99
CA ALA A 183 0.09 5.30 -9.60
C ALA A 183 0.16 4.29 -8.44
N ARG A 184 -0.95 3.69 -8.02
CA ARG A 184 -0.98 2.68 -6.96
C ARG A 184 -1.07 1.29 -7.57
N ALA A 185 0.05 0.60 -7.59
CA ALA A 185 0.18 -0.69 -8.27
C ALA A 185 -0.10 -1.86 -7.33
N MET A 186 -0.95 -2.80 -7.77
CA MET A 186 -0.88 -4.20 -7.35
C MET A 186 0.31 -4.83 -8.09
N GLY A 187 1.49 -4.54 -7.57
CA GLY A 187 2.68 -4.32 -8.41
C GLY A 187 3.41 -5.55 -8.94
N ARG A 188 3.08 -6.76 -8.49
CA ARG A 188 3.88 -7.96 -8.76
C ARG A 188 3.03 -9.18 -9.09
N THR A 189 3.66 -10.26 -9.56
CA THR A 189 3.01 -11.56 -9.88
C THR A 189 1.99 -11.52 -11.03
N GLY A 190 1.94 -10.44 -11.82
CA GLY A 190 1.18 -10.43 -13.08
C GLY A 190 -0.34 -10.36 -12.93
N MET A 191 -0.87 -9.77 -11.85
CA MET A 191 -2.32 -9.72 -11.63
C MET A 191 -3.08 -8.90 -12.70
N GLY A 192 -2.41 -7.93 -13.34
CA GLY A 192 -2.95 -7.22 -14.50
C GLY A 192 -3.08 -8.11 -15.72
N ALA A 193 -2.10 -8.98 -15.96
CA ALA A 193 -2.16 -9.98 -17.03
C ALA A 193 -3.30 -10.98 -16.81
N LEU A 194 -3.51 -11.41 -15.56
CA LEU A 194 -4.66 -12.25 -15.18
C LEU A 194 -5.98 -11.53 -15.45
N MET A 195 -6.09 -10.27 -15.04
CA MET A 195 -7.27 -9.45 -15.27
C MET A 195 -7.60 -9.32 -16.77
N ALA A 196 -6.61 -8.98 -17.60
CA ALA A 196 -6.78 -8.88 -19.04
C ALA A 196 -7.10 -10.24 -19.71
N SER A 197 -6.52 -11.34 -19.24
CA SER A 197 -6.79 -12.69 -19.80
C SER A 197 -8.27 -13.10 -19.73
N LYS A 198 -9.00 -12.52 -18.76
CA LYS A 198 -10.44 -12.71 -18.54
C LYS A 198 -11.31 -11.75 -19.35
N ASN A 199 -10.71 -10.93 -20.23
CA ASN A 199 -11.34 -9.81 -20.93
C ASN A 199 -11.93 -8.75 -19.98
N LEU A 200 -11.43 -8.64 -18.76
CA LEU A 200 -11.86 -7.63 -17.78
C LEU A 200 -10.88 -6.46 -17.82
N LYS A 201 -11.33 -5.27 -18.21
CA LYS A 201 -10.50 -4.05 -18.27
C LYS A 201 -10.39 -3.36 -16.91
N ALA A 202 -11.50 -3.28 -16.19
CA ALA A 202 -11.58 -2.54 -14.93
C ALA A 202 -12.64 -3.09 -13.98
N VAL A 203 -12.46 -2.80 -12.69
CA VAL A 203 -13.51 -2.81 -11.66
C VAL A 203 -13.65 -1.38 -11.17
N ALA A 204 -14.85 -0.82 -11.26
CA ALA A 204 -15.18 0.54 -10.87
C ALA A 204 -16.22 0.51 -9.75
N VAL A 205 -15.92 1.14 -8.62
CA VAL A 205 -16.73 1.08 -7.39
C VAL A 205 -17.09 2.48 -6.90
N THR A 206 -18.36 2.66 -6.53
CA THR A 206 -18.86 3.79 -5.74
C THR A 206 -19.55 3.20 -4.50
N GLY A 207 -19.18 3.68 -3.31
CA GLY A 207 -19.70 3.18 -2.04
C GLY A 207 -20.18 4.33 -1.15
N THR A 208 -21.43 4.25 -0.70
CA THR A 208 -22.06 5.29 0.12
C THR A 208 -22.27 4.88 1.58
N GLY A 209 -22.00 3.62 1.90
CA GLY A 209 -22.17 3.05 3.23
C GLY A 209 -21.14 3.51 4.26
N ALA A 210 -21.29 2.98 5.48
CA ALA A 210 -20.48 3.33 6.64
C ALA A 210 -19.75 2.12 7.22
N VAL A 211 -18.54 2.34 7.71
CA VAL A 211 -17.81 1.36 8.55
C VAL A 211 -18.05 1.68 10.02
N ARG A 212 -18.48 0.68 10.78
CA ARG A 212 -18.70 0.74 12.23
C ARG A 212 -17.67 -0.13 12.94
N VAL A 213 -17.11 0.35 14.03
CA VAL A 213 -16.21 -0.43 14.91
C VAL A 213 -16.94 -0.82 16.18
N ALA A 214 -16.58 -1.97 16.78
CA ALA A 214 -17.28 -2.50 17.96
C ALA A 214 -17.08 -1.64 19.21
N HIS A 215 -15.87 -1.09 19.38
CA HIS A 215 -15.45 -0.34 20.56
C HIS A 215 -14.98 1.07 20.18
N PRO A 216 -15.88 1.98 19.78
CA PRO A 216 -15.50 3.28 19.19
C PRO A 216 -14.68 4.18 20.11
N GLY A 217 -14.92 4.15 21.43
CA GLY A 217 -14.12 4.89 22.41
C GLY A 217 -12.68 4.41 22.46
N GLN A 218 -12.49 3.11 22.74
CA GLN A 218 -11.14 2.51 22.79
C GLN A 218 -10.42 2.56 21.45
N PHE A 219 -11.14 2.37 20.34
CA PHE A 219 -10.56 2.48 19.00
C PHE A 219 -10.08 3.90 18.72
N ASN A 220 -10.82 4.93 19.13
CA ASN A 220 -10.38 6.33 18.99
C ASN A 220 -9.14 6.65 19.83
N GLU A 221 -9.06 6.16 21.07
CA GLU A 221 -7.85 6.28 21.88
C GLU A 221 -6.63 5.62 21.22
N LEU A 222 -6.83 4.43 20.66
CA LEU A 222 -5.80 3.72 19.90
C LEU A 222 -5.36 4.49 18.64
N MET A 223 -6.30 5.10 17.90
CA MET A 223 -5.95 5.96 16.75
C MET A 223 -5.13 7.18 17.19
N ASN A 224 -5.46 7.80 18.32
CA ASN A 224 -4.73 8.93 18.87
C ASN A 224 -3.29 8.52 19.24
N TYR A 225 -3.11 7.34 19.84
CA TYR A 225 -1.80 6.75 20.08
C TYR A 225 -1.01 6.59 18.77
N PHE A 226 -1.58 5.95 17.74
CA PHE A 226 -0.88 5.75 16.46
C PHE A 226 -0.47 7.05 15.79
N TYR A 227 -1.35 8.06 15.78
CA TYR A 227 -1.00 9.36 15.21
C TYR A 227 0.18 10.00 15.94
N ARG A 228 0.22 9.95 17.28
CA ARG A 228 1.35 10.48 18.05
C ARG A 228 2.64 9.71 17.79
N VAL A 229 2.59 8.38 17.78
CA VAL A 229 3.75 7.53 17.45
C VAL A 229 4.29 7.91 16.08
N LEU A 230 3.42 8.06 15.08
CA LEU A 230 3.82 8.45 13.72
C LEU A 230 4.42 9.84 13.68
N PHE A 231 3.78 10.84 14.30
CA PHE A 231 4.27 12.22 14.29
C PHE A 231 5.60 12.39 15.02
N HIS A 232 5.91 11.51 15.97
CA HIS A 232 7.18 11.50 16.70
C HIS A 232 8.22 10.54 16.12
N HIS A 233 7.90 9.79 15.07
CA HIS A 233 8.83 8.85 14.46
C HIS A 233 9.92 9.60 13.68
N PRO A 234 11.22 9.22 13.79
CA PRO A 234 12.32 9.86 13.05
C PRO A 234 12.09 9.98 11.54
N ASN A 235 11.62 8.90 10.92
CA ASN A 235 11.29 8.85 9.48
C ASN A 235 10.08 9.72 9.04
N TYR A 236 9.32 10.35 9.93
CA TYR A 236 8.07 11.03 9.55
C TYR A 236 8.30 12.22 8.60
N GLN A 237 9.22 13.13 8.93
CA GLN A 237 9.51 14.29 8.08
C GLN A 237 10.21 13.88 6.79
N GLU A 238 11.22 13.03 6.90
CA GLU A 238 12.04 12.60 5.78
C GLU A 238 11.20 11.89 4.71
N ARG A 239 10.37 10.91 5.12
CA ARG A 239 9.42 10.27 4.20
C ARG A 239 8.40 11.25 3.65
N GLY A 240 8.07 12.31 4.38
CA GLY A 240 7.27 13.42 3.87
C GLY A 240 7.94 14.20 2.74
N ILE A 241 9.26 14.28 2.70
CA ILE A 241 10.02 15.05 1.69
C ILE A 241 10.32 14.20 0.45
N THR A 242 10.92 13.03 0.65
CA THR A 242 11.43 12.19 -0.45
C THR A 242 10.51 11.01 -0.74
N GLY A 243 9.71 10.57 0.23
CA GLY A 243 8.92 9.34 0.11
C GLY A 243 9.74 8.13 0.51
N THR A 244 9.71 7.07 -0.30
CA THR A 244 10.58 5.90 -0.10
C THR A 244 11.95 6.07 -0.76
N THR A 245 12.11 7.02 -1.68
CA THR A 245 13.36 7.21 -2.47
C THR A 245 14.56 7.67 -1.65
N ASN A 246 14.38 8.05 -0.37
CA ASN A 246 15.50 8.21 0.57
C ASN A 246 16.32 6.93 0.75
N LEU A 247 15.72 5.77 0.49
CA LEU A 247 16.42 4.49 0.58
C LEU A 247 17.62 4.39 -0.38
N ILE A 248 17.71 5.19 -1.46
CA ILE A 248 18.93 5.24 -2.30
C ILE A 248 20.13 5.64 -1.46
N ASN A 249 20.00 6.69 -0.65
CA ASN A 249 21.06 7.17 0.22
C ASN A 249 21.39 6.15 1.33
N HIS A 250 20.38 5.56 1.96
CA HIS A 250 20.59 4.54 2.99
C HIS A 250 21.29 3.29 2.44
N CYS A 251 20.84 2.78 1.29
CA CYS A 251 21.45 1.62 0.64
C CYS A 251 22.85 1.93 0.12
N GLN A 252 23.08 3.11 -0.47
CA GLN A 252 24.41 3.56 -0.87
C GLN A 252 25.37 3.61 0.32
N THR A 253 24.94 4.23 1.43
CA THR A 253 25.77 4.37 2.64
C THR A 253 26.12 3.02 3.25
N ALA A 254 25.17 2.09 3.29
CA ALA A 254 25.41 0.73 3.76
C ALA A 254 26.23 -0.12 2.77
N GLY A 255 26.30 0.27 1.50
CA GLY A 255 26.98 -0.50 0.45
C GLY A 255 26.15 -1.67 -0.07
N ILE A 256 24.84 -1.47 -0.17
CA ILE A 256 23.85 -2.47 -0.62
C ILE A 256 22.92 -1.94 -1.70
N LEU A 257 23.27 -0.83 -2.36
CA LEU A 257 22.54 -0.27 -3.49
C LEU A 257 22.88 -1.09 -4.75
N PRO A 258 21.94 -1.87 -5.32
CA PRO A 258 22.24 -2.70 -6.48
C PRO A 258 22.69 -1.84 -7.65
N THR A 259 23.88 -2.13 -8.15
CA THR A 259 24.50 -1.36 -9.23
C THR A 259 24.96 -2.30 -10.34
N ARG A 260 24.56 -1.99 -11.58
CA ARG A 260 24.84 -2.80 -12.79
C ARG A 260 24.56 -4.28 -12.54
N HIS A 261 23.28 -4.62 -12.36
CA HIS A 261 22.82 -5.99 -12.11
C HIS A 261 23.47 -6.68 -10.88
N PHE A 262 23.59 -5.97 -9.76
CA PHE A 262 24.20 -6.46 -8.51
C PHE A 262 25.69 -6.83 -8.63
N GLN A 263 26.44 -6.24 -9.56
CA GLN A 263 27.90 -6.43 -9.59
C GLN A 263 28.59 -5.75 -8.39
N THR A 264 28.05 -4.63 -7.90
CA THR A 264 28.52 -3.93 -6.70
C THR A 264 27.36 -3.29 -5.91
N GLY A 265 27.62 -2.94 -4.65
CA GLY A 265 26.66 -2.34 -3.72
C GLY A 265 26.68 -0.80 -3.65
N VAL A 266 27.44 -0.14 -4.53
CA VAL A 266 27.59 1.32 -4.57
C VAL A 266 27.53 1.84 -6.01
N TYR A 267 26.90 3.00 -6.21
CA TYR A 267 26.84 3.65 -7.52
C TYR A 267 27.56 4.99 -7.50
N GLU A 268 28.46 5.23 -8.44
CA GLU A 268 29.28 6.45 -8.49
C GLU A 268 28.45 7.74 -8.67
N ASP A 269 27.33 7.63 -9.38
CA ASP A 269 26.45 8.75 -9.72
C ASP A 269 25.19 8.83 -8.86
N TRP A 270 25.13 8.08 -7.74
CA TRP A 270 23.94 7.95 -6.88
C TRP A 270 23.32 9.30 -6.49
N LEU A 271 24.14 10.31 -6.18
CA LEU A 271 23.64 11.62 -5.73
C LEU A 271 22.88 12.35 -6.86
N LYS A 272 23.28 12.17 -8.12
CA LYS A 272 22.58 12.78 -9.28
C LYS A 272 21.18 12.22 -9.47
N VAL A 273 20.96 10.98 -9.02
CA VAL A 273 19.73 10.21 -9.22
C VAL A 273 18.98 9.89 -7.92
N SER A 274 19.38 10.53 -6.81
CA SER A 274 18.84 10.23 -5.49
C SER A 274 17.42 10.79 -5.29
N GLY A 275 16.74 10.27 -4.26
CA GLY A 275 15.45 10.80 -3.82
C GLY A 275 15.53 12.25 -3.37
N GLU A 276 16.65 12.66 -2.77
CA GLU A 276 16.92 14.04 -2.36
C GLU A 276 17.04 14.96 -3.56
N THR A 277 17.76 14.56 -4.61
CA THR A 277 17.89 15.34 -5.84
C THR A 277 16.55 15.45 -6.57
N ALA A 278 15.82 14.33 -6.70
CA ALA A 278 14.45 14.36 -7.23
C ALA A 278 13.53 15.27 -6.41
N ALA A 279 13.67 15.26 -5.08
CA ALA A 279 12.92 16.14 -4.21
C ALA A 279 13.26 17.60 -4.44
N VAL A 280 14.53 17.98 -4.53
CA VAL A 280 14.97 19.38 -4.72
C VAL A 280 14.60 19.91 -6.10
N ASP A 281 14.72 19.10 -7.15
CA ASP A 281 14.58 19.60 -8.52
C ASP A 281 13.16 19.44 -9.09
N TYR A 282 12.41 18.40 -8.71
CA TYR A 282 11.17 18.03 -9.43
C TYR A 282 9.93 17.80 -8.55
N ASN A 283 10.05 17.40 -7.29
CA ASN A 283 8.87 17.16 -6.45
C ASN A 283 8.12 18.47 -6.18
N VAL A 284 6.80 18.45 -6.35
CA VAL A 284 5.95 19.65 -6.14
C VAL A 284 4.90 19.42 -5.08
N LYS A 285 4.46 18.17 -4.87
CA LYS A 285 3.34 17.85 -3.99
C LYS A 285 3.47 16.48 -3.33
N ARG A 286 2.80 16.35 -2.17
CA ARG A 286 2.61 15.10 -1.45
C ARG A 286 1.23 14.51 -1.71
N LYS A 287 1.16 13.20 -1.90
CA LYS A 287 -0.09 12.43 -2.13
C LYS A 287 -0.20 11.31 -1.10
N ALA A 288 -1.41 11.06 -0.61
CA ALA A 288 -1.67 10.03 0.41
C ALA A 288 -2.66 8.98 -0.09
N CYS A 289 -2.57 7.78 0.49
CA CYS A 289 -3.65 6.80 0.44
C CYS A 289 -4.80 7.23 1.38
N PHE A 290 -5.95 6.56 1.28
CA PHE A 290 -7.10 6.81 2.16
C PHE A 290 -6.73 6.71 3.65
N GLY A 291 -7.17 7.70 4.43
CA GLY A 291 -6.95 7.80 5.88
C GLY A 291 -5.51 8.09 6.30
N CYS A 292 -4.56 8.18 5.37
CA CYS A 292 -3.13 8.22 5.72
C CYS A 292 -2.67 9.62 6.15
N VAL A 293 -2.10 9.71 7.35
CA VAL A 293 -1.50 10.95 7.89
C VAL A 293 -0.01 11.11 7.59
N ALA A 294 0.64 10.09 7.01
CA ALA A 294 2.04 10.10 6.58
C ALA A 294 2.14 9.98 5.03
N PRO A 295 1.90 11.06 4.27
CA PRO A 295 1.79 11.01 2.81
C PRO A 295 3.16 10.75 2.16
N CYS A 296 3.46 9.51 1.76
CA CYS A 296 4.76 9.11 1.21
C CYS A 296 4.92 9.34 -0.31
N SER A 297 3.84 9.45 -1.07
CA SER A 297 3.93 9.54 -2.53
C SER A 297 4.20 10.96 -3.02
N ARG A 298 5.04 11.09 -4.04
CA ARG A 298 5.45 12.36 -4.63
C ARG A 298 4.74 12.58 -5.95
N TYR A 299 4.19 13.77 -6.15
CA TYR A 299 3.87 14.24 -7.49
C TYR A 299 5.02 15.14 -7.94
N TYR A 300 5.58 14.86 -9.11
CA TYR A 300 6.73 15.56 -9.67
C TYR A 300 6.38 16.19 -11.03
N LEU A 301 7.07 17.29 -11.31
CA LEU A 301 7.06 17.97 -12.60
C LEU A 301 8.51 18.09 -13.08
N VAL A 302 8.79 17.65 -14.31
CA VAL A 302 10.07 17.88 -15.00
C VAL A 302 9.86 18.93 -16.10
N PRO A 303 10.26 20.20 -15.89
CA PRO A 303 10.16 21.23 -16.93
C PRO A 303 10.99 20.88 -18.16
N GLY A 304 10.38 20.96 -19.35
CA GLY A 304 10.98 20.50 -20.62
C GLY A 304 11.08 18.98 -20.75
N GLY A 305 10.61 18.22 -19.74
CA GLY A 305 10.59 16.76 -19.65
C GLY A 305 11.82 16.04 -20.17
N PHE A 306 11.57 14.92 -20.84
CA PHE A 306 12.58 14.04 -21.43
C PHE A 306 12.89 14.40 -22.89
N ASP A 307 11.89 14.86 -23.64
CA ASP A 307 11.92 15.11 -25.09
C ASP A 307 11.52 16.55 -25.47
N GLY A 308 11.49 17.47 -24.51
CA GLY A 308 11.06 18.86 -24.71
C GLY A 308 9.63 19.15 -24.23
N ALA A 309 8.80 18.13 -24.02
CA ALA A 309 7.46 18.28 -23.47
C ALA A 309 7.46 18.15 -21.94
N PRO A 310 6.70 18.95 -21.16
CA PRO A 310 6.62 18.78 -19.72
C PRO A 310 6.18 17.36 -19.32
N LEU A 311 6.89 16.77 -18.35
CA LEU A 311 6.54 15.47 -17.77
C LEU A 311 5.94 15.70 -16.38
N GLU A 312 4.76 15.12 -16.14
CA GLU A 312 4.04 15.16 -14.87
C GLU A 312 3.60 13.77 -14.46
N ALA A 313 3.96 13.35 -13.25
CA ALA A 313 3.53 12.06 -12.73
C ALA A 313 3.62 11.93 -11.21
N GLU A 314 3.01 10.86 -10.71
CA GLU A 314 3.08 10.43 -9.31
C GLU A 314 4.06 9.25 -9.15
N GLY A 315 4.76 9.19 -8.02
CA GLY A 315 5.90 8.30 -7.77
C GLY A 315 7.23 9.01 -8.02
N PRO A 316 8.28 8.30 -8.47
CA PRO A 316 8.47 6.87 -8.28
C PRO A 316 8.63 6.51 -6.80
N GLU A 317 8.40 5.25 -6.46
CA GLU A 317 8.88 4.66 -5.21
C GLU A 317 10.36 4.26 -5.36
N TYR A 318 11.04 3.97 -4.25
CA TYR A 318 12.45 3.53 -4.21
C TYR A 318 12.78 2.47 -5.27
N GLU A 319 12.01 1.38 -5.27
CA GLU A 319 12.21 0.23 -6.14
C GLU A 319 12.24 0.62 -7.64
N THR A 320 11.42 1.60 -8.01
CA THR A 320 11.36 2.08 -9.40
C THR A 320 12.53 3.00 -9.71
N LEU A 321 12.85 3.94 -8.81
CA LEU A 321 13.93 4.89 -9.05
C LEU A 321 15.29 4.19 -9.07
N ALA A 322 15.59 3.35 -8.09
CA ALA A 322 16.83 2.56 -8.06
C ALA A 322 16.92 1.58 -9.25
N GLY A 323 15.79 0.95 -9.61
CA GLY A 323 15.70 0.06 -10.77
C GLY A 323 16.08 0.73 -12.09
N PHE A 324 15.54 1.92 -12.37
CA PHE A 324 15.85 2.67 -13.61
C PHE A 324 17.06 3.60 -13.50
N THR A 325 17.85 3.51 -12.42
CA THR A 325 19.08 4.27 -12.21
C THR A 325 20.26 3.34 -11.93
N SER A 326 20.61 3.09 -10.67
CA SER A 326 21.79 2.31 -10.30
C SER A 326 21.79 0.89 -10.88
N ARG A 327 20.67 0.17 -10.83
CA ARG A 327 20.60 -1.23 -11.30
C ARG A 327 20.90 -1.38 -12.79
N VAL A 328 20.41 -0.45 -13.60
CA VAL A 328 20.64 -0.39 -15.06
C VAL A 328 21.83 0.51 -15.45
N GLY A 329 22.57 1.03 -14.46
CA GLY A 329 23.70 1.93 -14.65
C GLY A 329 23.36 3.25 -15.35
N ASN A 330 22.14 3.77 -15.19
CA ASN A 330 21.67 5.01 -15.80
C ASN A 330 21.92 6.22 -14.87
N PRO A 331 22.73 7.22 -15.27
CA PRO A 331 22.99 8.42 -14.48
C PRO A 331 21.99 9.57 -14.72
N ASP A 332 21.06 9.43 -15.68
CA ASP A 332 20.09 10.46 -16.01
C ASP A 332 18.76 10.26 -15.27
N LEU A 333 18.55 11.12 -14.27
CA LEU A 333 17.32 11.18 -13.49
C LEU A 333 16.08 11.49 -14.33
N LYS A 334 16.18 12.31 -15.39
CA LYS A 334 15.01 12.64 -16.22
C LYS A 334 14.51 11.43 -17.00
N THR A 335 15.45 10.66 -17.58
CA THR A 335 15.13 9.38 -18.22
C THR A 335 14.52 8.40 -17.24
N ALA A 336 15.06 8.28 -16.02
CA ALA A 336 14.52 7.40 -15.00
C ALA A 336 13.08 7.78 -14.59
N LEU A 337 12.81 9.08 -14.40
CA LEU A 337 11.47 9.59 -14.13
C LEU A 337 10.52 9.34 -15.31
N LYS A 338 10.99 9.48 -16.56
CA LYS A 338 10.17 9.15 -17.73
C LYS A 338 9.84 7.66 -17.79
N CYS A 339 10.80 6.77 -17.51
CA CYS A 339 10.54 5.34 -17.43
C CYS A 339 9.54 5.01 -16.32
N ALA A 340 9.66 5.66 -15.15
CA ALA A 340 8.72 5.52 -14.04
C ALA A 340 7.27 5.92 -14.42
N GLU A 341 7.10 6.99 -15.21
CA GLU A 341 5.79 7.38 -15.72
C GLU A 341 5.23 6.35 -16.72
N LEU A 342 6.07 5.89 -17.66
CA LEU A 342 5.67 4.88 -18.65
C LEU A 342 5.18 3.60 -17.98
N VAL A 343 5.92 3.08 -17.00
CA VAL A 343 5.54 1.83 -16.32
C VAL A 343 4.24 1.97 -15.51
N ASN A 344 3.97 3.15 -14.94
CA ASN A 344 2.72 3.42 -14.26
C ASN A 344 1.53 3.47 -15.23
N ARG A 345 1.68 4.16 -16.37
CA ARG A 345 0.61 4.26 -17.38
C ARG A 345 0.33 2.91 -18.03
N ALA A 346 1.38 2.20 -18.43
CA ALA A 346 1.26 0.88 -19.04
C ALA A 346 0.80 -0.21 -18.05
N GLY A 347 1.02 0.01 -16.75
CA GLY A 347 0.71 -0.94 -15.69
C GLY A 347 1.62 -2.16 -15.73
N ILE A 348 2.90 -2.00 -15.39
CA ILE A 348 3.92 -3.06 -15.41
C ILE A 348 4.75 -3.04 -14.12
N ASP A 349 5.23 -4.21 -13.67
CA ASP A 349 6.13 -4.32 -12.51
C ASP A 349 7.48 -3.67 -12.86
N SER A 350 7.82 -2.58 -12.18
CA SER A 350 9.07 -1.87 -12.41
C SER A 350 10.30 -2.63 -11.89
N ILE A 351 10.13 -3.52 -10.91
CA ILE A 351 11.22 -4.36 -10.40
C ILE A 351 11.60 -5.36 -11.49
N THR A 352 10.63 -6.15 -11.97
CA THR A 352 10.85 -7.11 -13.06
C THR A 352 11.31 -6.42 -14.34
N ALA A 353 10.71 -5.28 -14.72
CA ALA A 353 11.14 -4.53 -15.90
C ALA A 353 12.61 -4.09 -15.80
N SER A 354 13.05 -3.57 -14.64
CA SER A 354 14.45 -3.20 -14.45
C SER A 354 15.40 -4.39 -14.43
N GLU A 355 14.96 -5.55 -13.92
CA GLU A 355 15.78 -6.77 -13.91
C GLU A 355 16.01 -7.30 -15.31
N VAL A 356 14.96 -7.45 -16.14
CA VAL A 356 15.15 -7.97 -17.50
C VAL A 356 16.02 -7.04 -18.35
N ILE A 357 15.96 -5.73 -18.10
CA ILE A 357 16.83 -4.75 -18.74
C ILE A 357 18.28 -4.91 -18.25
N SER A 358 18.52 -4.92 -16.94
CA SER A 358 19.88 -5.04 -16.41
C SER A 358 20.53 -6.38 -16.74
N TRP A 359 19.74 -7.46 -16.78
CA TRP A 359 20.18 -8.77 -17.25
C TRP A 359 20.61 -8.74 -18.71
N ALA A 360 19.82 -8.11 -19.59
CA ALA A 360 20.19 -7.95 -20.99
C ALA A 360 21.44 -7.09 -21.18
N GLN A 361 21.64 -6.05 -20.35
CA GLN A 361 22.84 -5.23 -20.35
C GLN A 361 24.08 -6.02 -19.91
N GLU A 362 23.99 -6.85 -18.84
CA GLU A 362 25.11 -7.70 -18.42
C GLU A 362 25.44 -8.76 -19.48
N MET A 363 24.42 -9.39 -20.08
CA MET A 363 24.61 -10.32 -21.19
C MET A 363 25.29 -9.65 -22.41
N PHE A 364 25.00 -8.37 -22.65
CA PHE A 364 25.65 -7.58 -23.69
C PHE A 364 27.10 -7.23 -23.33
N GLU A 365 27.37 -6.83 -22.09
CA GLU A 365 28.72 -6.57 -21.56
C GLU A 365 29.63 -7.81 -21.68
N LEU A 366 29.09 -8.99 -21.36
CA LEU A 366 29.79 -10.28 -21.49
C LEU A 366 29.94 -10.76 -22.95
N GLY A 367 29.33 -10.05 -23.91
CA GLY A 367 29.38 -10.38 -25.34
C GLY A 367 28.50 -11.55 -25.77
N HIS A 368 27.58 -12.00 -24.91
CA HIS A 368 26.57 -13.01 -25.22
C HIS A 368 25.46 -12.44 -26.11
N LEU A 369 25.10 -11.16 -25.91
CA LEU A 369 24.22 -10.41 -26.79
C LEU A 369 25.00 -9.34 -27.56
N ARG A 370 24.58 -9.07 -28.79
CA ARG A 370 25.10 -7.98 -29.64
C ARG A 370 23.96 -7.10 -30.11
N GLN A 371 24.28 -5.92 -30.66
CA GLN A 371 23.25 -4.96 -31.11
C GLN A 371 22.23 -5.60 -32.07
N GLN A 372 22.68 -6.45 -33.00
CA GLN A 372 21.82 -7.15 -33.95
C GLN A 372 20.80 -8.10 -33.28
N ASP A 373 21.12 -8.64 -32.11
CA ASP A 373 20.23 -9.53 -31.34
C ASP A 373 19.20 -8.71 -30.53
N CYS A 374 19.50 -7.42 -30.32
CA CYS A 374 18.72 -6.48 -29.50
C CYS A 374 18.00 -5.41 -30.34
N ASP A 375 17.53 -5.74 -31.55
CA ASP A 375 16.89 -4.79 -32.48
C ASP A 375 17.73 -3.54 -32.82
N GLY A 376 19.06 -3.66 -32.82
CA GLY A 376 19.99 -2.55 -33.05
C GLY A 376 20.27 -1.68 -31.82
N LEU A 377 19.72 -2.01 -30.64
CA LEU A 377 19.98 -1.26 -29.41
C LEU A 377 21.39 -1.50 -28.88
N ASP A 378 22.05 -0.43 -28.46
CA ASP A 378 23.30 -0.49 -27.71
C ASP A 378 23.00 -0.57 -26.21
N LEU A 379 23.16 -1.76 -25.63
CA LEU A 379 22.84 -2.02 -24.23
C LEU A 379 24.03 -1.82 -23.28
N THR A 380 25.07 -1.08 -23.71
CA THR A 380 26.18 -0.71 -22.82
C THR A 380 25.68 0.07 -21.59
N TRP A 381 26.26 -0.21 -20.42
CA TRP A 381 26.00 0.55 -19.19
C TRP A 381 26.15 2.06 -19.41
N GLY A 382 25.27 2.87 -18.81
CA GLY A 382 25.26 4.33 -19.01
C GLY A 382 24.42 4.82 -20.19
N ASN A 383 23.99 3.93 -21.11
CA ASN A 383 23.14 4.32 -22.24
C ASN A 383 21.65 4.44 -21.81
N ALA A 384 21.32 5.58 -21.20
CA ALA A 384 19.98 5.91 -20.73
C ALA A 384 18.91 5.81 -21.82
N ARG A 385 19.25 6.19 -23.06
CA ARG A 385 18.31 6.17 -24.18
C ARG A 385 17.87 4.75 -24.53
N SER A 386 18.81 3.81 -24.57
CA SER A 386 18.51 2.40 -24.82
C SER A 386 17.63 1.79 -23.73
N VAL A 387 17.82 2.17 -22.46
CA VAL A 387 16.93 1.75 -21.35
C VAL A 387 15.50 2.20 -21.60
N TYR A 388 15.30 3.46 -22.00
CA TYR A 388 13.99 4.00 -22.35
C TYR A 388 13.37 3.27 -23.56
N ASP A 389 14.11 3.12 -24.65
CA ASP A 389 13.60 2.50 -25.88
C ASP A 389 13.28 1.01 -25.67
N LEU A 390 14.08 0.29 -24.88
CA LEU A 390 13.81 -1.09 -24.49
C LEU A 390 12.59 -1.21 -23.59
N THR A 391 12.39 -0.27 -22.65
CA THR A 391 11.19 -0.22 -21.80
C THR A 391 9.93 -0.12 -22.65
N LEU A 392 9.92 0.72 -23.70
CA LEU A 392 8.80 0.81 -24.65
C LEU A 392 8.57 -0.49 -25.40
N LYS A 393 9.63 -1.14 -25.90
CA LYS A 393 9.53 -2.43 -26.59
C LYS A 393 8.95 -3.52 -25.69
N ILE A 394 9.32 -3.56 -24.41
CA ILE A 394 8.74 -4.49 -23.42
C ILE A 394 7.25 -4.22 -23.24
N ILE A 395 6.86 -2.96 -23.02
CA ILE A 395 5.45 -2.55 -22.85
C ILE A 395 4.61 -2.94 -24.06
N ASN A 396 5.15 -2.79 -25.26
CA ASN A 396 4.47 -3.12 -26.51
C ASN A 396 4.54 -4.60 -26.87
N ASN A 397 5.37 -5.39 -26.17
CA ASN A 397 5.63 -6.80 -26.46
C ASN A 397 6.14 -6.99 -27.91
N GLU A 398 7.13 -6.18 -28.32
CA GLU A 398 7.65 -6.11 -29.70
C GLU A 398 9.15 -6.41 -29.78
N GLY A 399 9.56 -7.12 -30.84
CA GLY A 399 10.97 -7.42 -31.14
C GLY A 399 11.68 -8.09 -29.96
N PHE A 400 12.87 -7.59 -29.61
CA PHE A 400 13.60 -8.05 -28.42
C PHE A 400 12.83 -7.81 -27.11
N GLY A 401 11.98 -6.78 -27.05
CA GLY A 401 11.08 -6.56 -25.91
C GLY A 401 10.10 -7.70 -25.70
N ALA A 402 9.70 -8.42 -26.75
CA ALA A 402 8.81 -9.58 -26.63
C ALA A 402 9.47 -10.77 -25.92
N VAL A 403 10.79 -10.94 -26.10
CA VAL A 403 11.60 -11.94 -25.39
C VAL A 403 11.61 -11.64 -23.89
N LEU A 404 11.75 -10.36 -23.54
CA LEU A 404 11.82 -9.90 -22.15
C LEU A 404 10.44 -9.77 -21.47
N ALA A 405 9.36 -9.60 -22.23
CA ALA A 405 8.00 -9.36 -21.73
C ALA A 405 7.40 -10.51 -20.90
N GLN A 406 8.06 -11.67 -20.85
CA GLN A 406 7.65 -12.80 -20.03
C GLN A 406 8.44 -12.96 -18.73
N GLY A 407 9.46 -12.13 -18.46
CA GLY A 407 10.31 -12.20 -17.27
C GLY A 407 11.69 -12.78 -17.56
N VAL A 408 12.63 -12.61 -16.62
CA VAL A 408 14.06 -12.91 -16.86
C VAL A 408 14.31 -14.41 -17.06
N VAL A 409 13.60 -15.25 -16.30
CA VAL A 409 13.69 -16.72 -16.41
C VAL A 409 13.26 -17.18 -17.79
N HIS A 410 12.12 -16.69 -18.28
CA HIS A 410 11.62 -17.06 -19.61
C HIS A 410 12.52 -16.52 -20.72
N ALA A 411 13.04 -15.31 -20.57
CA ALA A 411 13.97 -14.74 -21.54
C ALA A 411 15.24 -15.60 -21.67
N ALA A 412 15.84 -15.99 -20.54
CA ALA A 412 17.00 -16.87 -20.50
C ALA A 412 16.72 -18.24 -21.13
N ASP A 413 15.58 -18.86 -20.81
CA ASP A 413 15.17 -20.15 -21.37
C ASP A 413 14.91 -20.07 -22.89
N THR A 414 14.31 -18.96 -23.35
CA THR A 414 14.03 -18.71 -24.78
C THR A 414 15.31 -18.53 -25.58
N LEU A 415 16.30 -17.84 -25.02
CA LEU A 415 17.60 -17.62 -25.64
C LEU A 415 18.57 -18.80 -25.45
N GLY A 416 18.27 -19.69 -24.51
CA GLY A 416 19.12 -20.83 -24.15
C GLY A 416 20.43 -20.43 -23.44
N MET A 417 20.47 -19.27 -22.79
CA MET A 417 21.67 -18.70 -22.16
C MET A 417 21.35 -17.74 -21.01
N GLY A 418 22.31 -17.51 -20.11
CA GLY A 418 22.22 -16.48 -19.05
C GLY A 418 21.32 -16.83 -17.86
N ARG A 419 20.95 -18.10 -17.68
CA ARG A 419 20.07 -18.54 -16.57
C ARG A 419 20.70 -18.31 -15.19
N GLU A 420 22.02 -18.44 -15.10
CA GLU A 420 22.84 -18.17 -13.92
C GLU A 420 22.87 -16.70 -13.50
N LEU A 421 22.52 -15.79 -14.42
CA LEU A 421 22.43 -14.35 -14.17
C LEU A 421 21.01 -13.90 -13.83
N CYS A 422 20.01 -14.79 -13.82
CA CYS A 422 18.65 -14.42 -13.42
C CYS A 422 18.60 -14.12 -11.90
N MET A 423 18.42 -12.85 -11.51
CA MET A 423 18.35 -12.49 -10.10
C MET A 423 16.92 -12.70 -9.58
N GLU A 424 16.55 -13.95 -9.30
CA GLU A 424 15.18 -14.38 -8.99
C GLU A 424 15.09 -15.41 -7.86
N ALA A 425 13.91 -15.57 -7.28
CA ALA A 425 13.54 -16.79 -6.57
C ALA A 425 12.09 -17.19 -6.91
N LYS A 426 11.89 -18.47 -7.26
CA LYS A 426 10.60 -19.06 -7.67
C LYS A 426 9.97 -18.32 -8.86
N ASN A 427 10.79 -18.00 -9.85
CA ASN A 427 10.46 -17.28 -11.08
C ASN A 427 10.01 -15.83 -10.85
N LEU A 428 10.36 -15.21 -9.72
CA LEU A 428 10.06 -13.80 -9.45
C LEU A 428 11.35 -13.05 -9.16
N GLU A 429 11.56 -11.92 -9.84
CA GLU A 429 12.80 -11.15 -9.79
C GLU A 429 13.02 -10.46 -8.43
N LEU A 430 14.27 -10.28 -8.04
CA LEU A 430 14.67 -9.74 -6.74
C LEU A 430 14.48 -8.22 -6.68
N PHE A 431 14.03 -7.71 -5.53
CA PHE A 431 13.88 -6.29 -5.18
C PHE A 431 15.22 -5.50 -5.21
N GLN A 432 15.14 -4.17 -5.04
CA GLN A 432 16.28 -3.26 -5.17
C GLN A 432 17.16 -3.12 -3.92
N ALA A 433 17.58 -4.21 -3.27
CA ALA A 433 18.66 -4.12 -2.28
C ALA A 433 19.52 -5.38 -2.26
N ASP A 434 20.83 -5.21 -2.06
CA ASP A 434 21.76 -6.33 -2.11
C ASP A 434 21.66 -7.21 -0.85
N VAL A 435 21.16 -8.43 -1.05
CA VAL A 435 20.93 -9.44 -0.01
C VAL A 435 22.20 -9.99 0.61
N ARG A 436 23.38 -9.80 0.00
CA ARG A 436 24.67 -10.14 0.63
C ARG A 436 24.88 -9.33 1.92
N GLY A 437 24.46 -8.07 1.92
CA GLY A 437 24.48 -7.20 3.09
C GLY A 437 23.22 -7.29 3.97
N LEU A 438 22.10 -7.77 3.43
CA LEU A 438 20.80 -7.85 4.12
C LEU A 438 20.35 -9.29 4.36
N LYS A 439 20.92 -9.96 5.37
CA LYS A 439 20.73 -11.40 5.58
C LYS A 439 19.27 -11.78 5.88
N ALA A 440 18.56 -10.98 6.66
CA ALA A 440 17.16 -11.25 6.98
C ALA A 440 16.26 -10.99 5.78
N TYR A 441 16.49 -9.91 5.02
CA TYR A 441 15.75 -9.71 3.76
C TYR A 441 16.05 -10.82 2.77
N GLY A 442 17.31 -11.24 2.63
CA GLY A 442 17.69 -12.35 1.76
C GLY A 442 16.93 -13.62 2.11
N LEU A 443 16.90 -14.02 3.39
CA LEU A 443 16.11 -15.18 3.82
C LEU A 443 14.63 -14.98 3.53
N GLY A 444 14.06 -13.81 3.84
CA GLY A 444 12.66 -13.48 3.57
C GLY A 444 12.30 -13.61 2.10
N ASN A 445 13.16 -13.16 1.18
CA ASN A 445 12.96 -13.31 -0.27
C ASN A 445 13.10 -14.79 -0.70
N ALA A 446 14.08 -15.50 -0.14
CA ALA A 446 14.32 -16.91 -0.45
C ALA A 446 13.10 -17.78 -0.12
N VAL A 447 12.50 -17.60 1.06
CA VAL A 447 11.36 -18.42 1.54
C VAL A 447 9.98 -17.84 1.19
N ALA A 448 9.92 -16.62 0.61
CA ALA A 448 8.69 -15.93 0.31
C ALA A 448 7.72 -16.78 -0.54
N SER A 449 6.45 -16.77 -0.13
CA SER A 449 5.41 -17.60 -0.72
C SER A 449 5.04 -17.26 -2.16
N ARG A 450 5.38 -16.06 -2.64
CA ARG A 450 5.06 -15.60 -4.00
C ARG A 450 6.30 -15.47 -4.90
N GLY A 451 7.47 -15.92 -4.43
CA GLY A 451 8.77 -15.64 -5.03
C GLY A 451 9.46 -14.43 -4.39
N ALA A 452 10.65 -14.05 -4.88
CA ALA A 452 11.55 -13.09 -4.26
C ALA A 452 10.90 -11.71 -4.01
N ASP A 453 10.33 -11.51 -2.82
CA ASP A 453 9.63 -10.28 -2.47
C ASP A 453 9.83 -9.85 -1.02
N HIS A 454 10.43 -8.67 -0.85
CA HIS A 454 10.71 -8.08 0.46
C HIS A 454 9.45 -7.79 1.29
N GLN A 455 8.28 -7.55 0.67
CA GLN A 455 7.03 -7.25 1.36
C GLN A 455 6.41 -8.47 2.07
N ARG A 456 6.99 -9.67 1.92
CA ARG A 456 6.55 -10.85 2.69
C ARG A 456 7.06 -10.85 4.12
N ALA A 457 8.18 -10.18 4.42
CA ALA A 457 8.76 -10.11 5.77
C ALA A 457 9.16 -8.68 6.17
N ASP A 458 9.79 -7.90 5.29
CA ASP A 458 10.25 -6.53 5.57
C ASP A 458 11.04 -6.34 6.89
N PRO A 459 12.14 -7.09 7.13
CA PRO A 459 12.90 -7.10 8.39
C PRO A 459 13.80 -5.86 8.57
N PHE A 460 13.23 -4.66 8.53
CA PHE A 460 13.94 -3.38 8.67
C PHE A 460 14.76 -3.27 9.97
N PHE A 461 14.39 -4.02 11.00
CA PHE A 461 15.09 -4.08 12.28
C PHE A 461 16.57 -4.49 12.17
N GLU A 462 16.97 -5.21 11.11
CA GLU A 462 18.33 -5.75 10.96
C GLU A 462 19.45 -4.71 10.77
N MET A 463 19.08 -3.45 10.55
CA MET A 463 20.01 -2.32 10.41
C MET A 463 19.81 -1.27 11.53
N SER A 464 19.23 -1.67 12.66
CA SER A 464 18.86 -0.71 13.71
C SER A 464 19.86 -0.56 14.85
N ASP A 465 20.86 -1.45 14.93
CA ASP A 465 21.86 -1.54 16.01
C ASP A 465 21.27 -1.71 17.44
N ARG A 466 19.96 -2.00 17.54
CA ARG A 466 19.26 -2.23 18.82
C ARG A 466 19.46 -3.64 19.35
N THR A 467 20.70 -3.97 19.72
CA THR A 467 21.14 -5.31 20.13
C THR A 467 20.45 -5.85 21.40
N GLU A 468 20.16 -4.98 22.38
CA GLU A 468 19.42 -5.35 23.60
C GLU A 468 17.98 -5.77 23.25
N GLU A 469 17.27 -4.92 22.53
CA GLU A 469 15.90 -5.21 22.05
C GLU A 469 15.88 -6.46 21.18
N ALA A 470 16.91 -6.67 20.35
CA ALA A 470 17.06 -7.84 19.49
C ALA A 470 17.14 -9.14 20.30
N ARG A 471 17.92 -9.13 21.39
CA ARG A 471 18.04 -10.26 22.32
C ARG A 471 16.70 -10.57 22.98
N GLU A 472 15.97 -9.56 23.42
CA GLU A 472 14.67 -9.73 24.08
C GLU A 472 13.57 -10.21 23.12
N ARG A 473 13.49 -9.62 21.92
CA ARG A 473 12.44 -9.93 20.94
C ARG A 473 12.70 -11.23 20.21
N PHE A 474 13.94 -11.47 19.79
CA PHE A 474 14.29 -12.55 18.85
C PHE A 474 15.21 -13.61 19.45
N GLY A 475 15.72 -13.41 20.67
CA GLY A 475 16.62 -14.36 21.33
C GLY A 475 18.08 -14.26 20.86
N SER A 476 18.43 -13.25 20.06
CA SER A 476 19.81 -13.02 19.61
C SER A 476 20.08 -11.55 19.31
N GLU A 477 21.17 -11.02 19.86
CA GLU A 477 21.62 -9.64 19.63
C GLU A 477 21.99 -9.35 18.16
N ASN A 478 22.43 -10.39 17.44
CA ASN A 478 22.79 -10.33 16.03
C ASN A 478 21.62 -9.93 15.12
N CYS A 479 20.38 -10.09 15.59
CA CYS A 479 19.20 -9.75 14.80
C CYS A 479 19.10 -8.25 14.49
N GLY A 480 19.73 -7.38 15.30
CA GLY A 480 19.78 -5.93 15.05
C GLY A 480 20.97 -5.47 14.22
N LEU A 481 21.86 -6.38 13.83
CA LEU A 481 23.13 -6.08 13.15
C LEU A 481 23.12 -6.56 11.70
N MET A 482 23.71 -5.78 10.80
CA MET A 482 23.74 -6.08 9.37
C MET A 482 24.57 -7.35 9.05
N ARG A 483 25.82 -7.41 9.52
CA ARG A 483 26.81 -8.45 9.14
C ARG A 483 26.47 -9.89 9.56
N PRO A 484 26.11 -10.20 10.82
CA PRO A 484 25.93 -11.60 11.24
C PRO A 484 24.61 -12.21 10.73
N TRP A 485 24.64 -13.47 10.29
CA TRP A 485 23.43 -14.21 9.90
C TRP A 485 22.72 -14.90 11.09
N LYS A 486 23.49 -15.32 12.10
CA LYS A 486 23.01 -16.18 13.21
C LYS A 486 21.88 -15.52 13.99
N GLY A 487 20.79 -16.24 14.19
CA GLY A 487 19.58 -15.76 14.87
C GLY A 487 18.53 -15.20 13.90
N LYS A 488 18.92 -14.71 12.72
CA LYS A 488 17.99 -14.08 11.78
C LYS A 488 17.00 -15.07 11.19
N GLY A 489 17.34 -16.36 11.14
CA GLY A 489 16.39 -17.43 10.77
C GLY A 489 15.18 -17.52 11.70
N LYS A 490 15.32 -17.11 12.97
CA LYS A 490 14.23 -17.05 13.96
C LYS A 490 13.52 -15.70 14.01
N MET A 491 14.17 -14.65 13.49
CA MET A 491 13.59 -13.31 13.38
C MET A 491 12.60 -13.22 12.22
N VAL A 492 12.96 -13.74 11.04
CA VAL A 492 12.16 -13.60 9.81
C VAL A 492 10.70 -14.08 9.97
N PRO A 493 10.40 -15.19 10.65
CA PRO A 493 9.01 -15.60 10.87
C PRO A 493 8.17 -14.57 11.64
N TRP A 494 8.74 -13.82 12.57
CA TRP A 494 7.98 -12.76 13.24
C TRP A 494 7.51 -11.68 12.25
N PHE A 495 8.42 -11.30 11.37
CA PHE A 495 8.21 -10.31 10.33
C PHE A 495 7.21 -10.80 9.28
N GLU A 496 7.31 -12.06 8.86
CA GLU A 496 6.32 -12.68 7.97
C GLU A 496 4.92 -12.70 8.57
N GLU A 497 4.81 -12.92 9.88
CA GLU A 497 3.53 -13.01 10.57
C GLU A 497 2.88 -11.63 10.70
N ILE A 498 3.65 -10.61 11.06
CA ILE A 498 3.18 -9.22 11.11
C ILE A 498 2.86 -8.68 9.71
N CYS A 499 3.62 -9.03 8.68
CA CYS A 499 3.28 -8.70 7.29
C CYS A 499 2.00 -9.39 6.82
N ALA A 500 1.78 -10.66 7.18
CA ALA A 500 0.53 -11.35 6.88
C ALA A 500 -0.66 -10.69 7.59
N LEU A 501 -0.50 -10.29 8.86
CA LEU A 501 -1.51 -9.55 9.62
C LEU A 501 -1.79 -8.17 9.01
N ALA A 502 -0.76 -7.47 8.54
CA ALA A 502 -0.91 -6.21 7.82
C ALA A 502 -1.80 -6.36 6.58
N ASP A 503 -1.57 -7.41 5.79
CA ASP A 503 -2.38 -7.70 4.60
C ASP A 503 -3.80 -8.16 4.97
N CYS A 504 -3.97 -8.98 6.02
CA CYS A 504 -5.28 -9.47 6.47
C CYS A 504 -6.15 -8.35 7.06
N MET A 505 -5.58 -7.47 7.88
CA MET A 505 -6.25 -6.27 8.41
C MET A 505 -6.32 -5.12 7.40
N SER A 506 -5.52 -5.20 6.33
CA SER A 506 -5.40 -4.22 5.24
C SER A 506 -4.85 -2.86 5.67
N PHE A 507 -3.77 -2.87 6.46
CA PHE A 507 -3.00 -1.68 6.80
C PHE A 507 -1.64 -1.60 6.07
N CYS A 508 -1.09 -0.39 5.97
CA CYS A 508 0.17 -0.14 5.26
C CYS A 508 1.41 -0.68 6.01
N LYS A 509 2.19 -1.53 5.34
CA LYS A 509 3.44 -2.09 5.89
C LYS A 509 4.53 -1.04 6.18
N ILE A 510 4.59 0.06 5.42
CA ILE A 510 5.55 1.14 5.72
C ILE A 510 5.32 1.71 7.12
N ILE A 511 4.06 1.94 7.47
CA ILE A 511 3.67 2.50 8.76
C ILE A 511 3.74 1.41 9.83
N GLY A 512 3.07 0.28 9.62
CA GLY A 512 2.95 -0.73 10.68
C GLY A 512 4.23 -1.55 10.91
N VAL A 513 4.93 -1.93 9.84
CA VAL A 513 6.04 -2.88 9.86
C VAL A 513 7.39 -2.18 9.76
N SER A 514 7.66 -1.41 8.69
CA SER A 514 8.98 -0.79 8.50
C SER A 514 9.29 0.30 9.53
N MET A 515 8.26 1.07 9.95
CA MET A 515 8.36 2.02 11.07
C MET A 515 8.01 1.38 12.43
N GLU A 516 7.74 0.07 12.44
CA GLU A 516 7.48 -0.76 13.63
C GLU A 516 6.44 -0.19 14.60
N THR A 517 5.45 0.56 14.09
CA THR A 517 4.41 1.14 14.95
C THR A 517 3.37 0.11 15.39
N VAL A 518 3.28 -1.03 14.71
CA VAL A 518 2.38 -2.14 15.06
C VAL A 518 3.22 -3.32 15.52
N GLN A 519 3.13 -3.63 16.80
CA GLN A 519 3.65 -4.87 17.39
C GLN A 519 2.48 -5.72 17.89
N GLU A 520 2.76 -6.81 18.60
CA GLU A 520 1.78 -7.81 19.01
C GLU A 520 0.58 -7.24 19.80
N PRO A 521 0.75 -6.43 20.87
CA PRO A 521 -0.39 -5.89 21.61
C PRO A 521 -1.21 -4.91 20.76
N GLN A 522 -0.57 -4.13 19.88
CA GLN A 522 -1.28 -3.23 18.96
C GLN A 522 -2.08 -4.01 17.91
N ALA A 523 -1.53 -5.08 17.35
CA ALA A 523 -2.23 -5.93 16.39
C ALA A 523 -3.47 -6.59 17.04
N ARG A 524 -3.34 -7.06 18.29
CA ARG A 524 -4.48 -7.55 19.09
C ARG A 524 -5.55 -6.48 19.26
N ASP A 525 -5.18 -5.30 19.74
CA ASP A 525 -6.14 -4.25 20.07
C ASP A 525 -6.80 -3.66 18.83
N LEU A 526 -6.09 -3.55 17.71
CA LEU A 526 -6.66 -3.17 16.42
C LEU A 526 -7.77 -4.13 16.01
N PHE A 527 -7.51 -5.44 16.05
CA PHE A 527 -8.50 -6.43 15.65
C PHE A 527 -9.66 -6.49 16.64
N LYS A 528 -9.38 -6.54 17.94
CA LYS A 528 -10.37 -6.57 19.03
C LYS A 528 -11.29 -5.36 19.01
N PHE A 529 -10.75 -4.14 18.97
CA PHE A 529 -11.58 -2.94 19.05
C PHE A 529 -12.35 -2.66 17.76
N ALA A 530 -11.82 -3.05 16.60
CA ALA A 530 -12.53 -2.94 15.35
C ALA A 530 -13.70 -3.94 15.27
N THR A 531 -13.48 -5.20 15.63
CA THR A 531 -14.42 -6.31 15.35
C THR A 531 -15.28 -6.74 16.54
N GLY A 532 -14.80 -6.52 17.77
CA GLY A 532 -15.44 -7.00 18.99
C GLY A 532 -15.08 -8.45 19.35
N PHE A 533 -14.24 -9.13 18.56
CA PHE A 533 -13.77 -10.46 18.93
C PHE A 533 -12.91 -10.42 20.18
N ASP A 534 -13.25 -11.24 21.17
CA ASP A 534 -12.41 -11.44 22.34
C ASP A 534 -11.26 -12.39 21.99
N VAL A 535 -10.13 -11.78 21.63
CA VAL A 535 -8.90 -12.43 21.20
C VAL A 535 -7.72 -11.98 22.06
N ASP A 536 -6.70 -12.83 22.15
CA ASP A 536 -5.42 -12.50 22.76
C ASP A 536 -4.30 -12.37 21.72
N VAL A 537 -3.08 -12.11 22.17
CA VAL A 537 -1.90 -12.01 21.29
C VAL A 537 -1.59 -13.35 20.61
N GLU A 538 -1.77 -14.47 21.30
CA GLU A 538 -1.44 -15.78 20.75
C GLU A 538 -2.35 -16.12 19.57
N GLU A 539 -3.66 -15.90 19.71
CA GLU A 539 -4.64 -16.13 18.65
C GLU A 539 -4.35 -15.26 17.42
N VAL A 540 -4.07 -13.96 17.63
CA VAL A 540 -3.78 -13.03 16.52
C VAL A 540 -2.50 -13.41 15.78
N MET A 541 -1.42 -13.71 16.49
CA MET A 541 -0.17 -14.14 15.83
C MET A 541 -0.33 -15.48 15.09
N ARG A 542 -1.13 -16.41 15.64
CA ARG A 542 -1.48 -17.67 14.96
C ARG A 542 -2.28 -17.46 13.68
N ILE A 543 -3.07 -16.39 13.54
CA ILE A 543 -3.75 -16.05 12.27
C ILE A 543 -2.71 -15.75 11.18
N GLY A 544 -1.71 -14.92 11.48
CA GLY A 544 -0.59 -14.66 10.55
C GLY A 544 0.16 -15.94 10.18
N GLU A 545 0.49 -16.76 11.17
CA GLU A 545 1.20 -18.03 10.97
C GLU A 545 0.37 -19.02 10.13
N ARG A 546 -0.95 -19.08 10.36
CA ARG A 546 -1.90 -19.91 9.61
C ARG A 546 -1.90 -19.53 8.13
N VAL A 547 -1.94 -18.25 7.80
CA VAL A 547 -1.89 -17.77 6.41
C VAL A 547 -0.57 -18.16 5.75
N ASN A 548 0.58 -17.92 6.39
CA ASN A 548 1.88 -18.28 5.82
C ASN A 548 2.03 -19.80 5.63
N ASN A 549 1.51 -20.64 6.53
CA ASN A 549 1.51 -22.10 6.36
C ASN A 549 0.53 -22.58 5.28
N LEU A 550 -0.63 -21.94 5.12
CA LEU A 550 -1.55 -22.24 4.03
C LEU A 550 -0.89 -21.97 2.67
N GLU A 551 -0.18 -20.85 2.55
CA GLU A 551 0.55 -20.51 1.34
C GLU A 551 1.72 -21.47 1.07
N ARG A 552 2.46 -21.89 2.11
CA ARG A 552 3.47 -22.94 1.94
C ARG A 552 2.82 -24.24 1.43
N ALA A 553 1.63 -24.60 1.91
CA ALA A 553 0.90 -25.75 1.40
C ALA A 553 0.41 -25.58 -0.05
N ILE A 554 0.13 -24.35 -0.50
CA ILE A 554 -0.10 -24.05 -1.93
C ILE A 554 1.17 -24.40 -2.73
N LEU A 555 2.34 -23.93 -2.28
CA LEU A 555 3.61 -24.20 -2.97
C LEU A 555 3.95 -25.70 -3.00
N MET A 556 3.65 -26.44 -1.93
CA MET A 556 3.81 -27.89 -1.89
C MET A 556 3.02 -28.61 -2.99
N ARG A 557 1.81 -28.13 -3.31
CA ARG A 557 0.99 -28.71 -4.38
C ARG A 557 1.62 -28.52 -5.76
N TYR A 558 2.45 -27.49 -5.93
CA TYR A 558 3.27 -27.27 -7.12
C TYR A 558 4.61 -28.02 -7.08
N GLY A 559 4.89 -28.75 -6.00
CA GLY A 559 6.13 -29.52 -5.82
C GLY A 559 7.32 -28.70 -5.31
N LEU A 560 7.11 -27.45 -4.87
CA LEU A 560 8.17 -26.61 -4.34
C LEU A 560 8.59 -27.06 -2.95
N SER A 561 9.88 -27.01 -2.68
CA SER A 561 10.53 -27.52 -1.48
C SER A 561 11.78 -26.69 -1.16
N ARG A 562 12.60 -27.14 -0.22
CA ARG A 562 13.86 -26.50 0.20
C ARG A 562 14.75 -26.10 -0.97
N LYS A 563 14.83 -26.89 -2.05
CA LYS A 563 15.66 -26.59 -3.23
C LYS A 563 15.24 -25.29 -3.94
N ASP A 564 13.98 -24.88 -3.77
CA ASP A 564 13.37 -23.71 -4.40
C ASP A 564 13.42 -22.49 -3.46
N ASP A 565 13.99 -22.64 -2.26
CA ASP A 565 14.22 -21.58 -1.26
C ASP A 565 15.70 -21.10 -1.27
N TYR A 566 16.31 -21.06 -2.45
CA TYR A 566 17.67 -20.56 -2.67
C TYR A 566 17.65 -19.28 -3.49
N LEU A 567 18.56 -18.36 -3.14
CA LEU A 567 18.90 -17.21 -3.97
C LEU A 567 20.00 -17.56 -5.00
N PRO A 568 20.15 -16.75 -6.07
CA PRO A 568 21.17 -16.94 -7.10
C PRO A 568 22.59 -17.03 -6.54
N LYS A 569 23.43 -17.82 -7.21
CA LYS A 569 24.81 -18.12 -6.77
C LYS A 569 25.69 -16.88 -6.62
N ARG A 570 25.45 -15.81 -7.39
CA ARG A 570 26.12 -14.51 -7.20
C ARG A 570 26.07 -14.07 -5.74
N PHE A 571 24.92 -14.24 -5.09
CA PHE A 571 24.79 -13.82 -3.70
C PHE A 571 25.51 -14.75 -2.72
N THR A 572 25.62 -16.05 -2.99
CA THR A 572 26.28 -17.01 -2.08
C THR A 572 27.79 -17.14 -2.30
N ASP A 573 28.24 -16.93 -3.53
CA ASP A 573 29.59 -17.30 -3.99
C ASP A 573 30.46 -16.08 -4.30
N GLU A 574 29.88 -14.94 -4.70
CA GLU A 574 30.61 -13.71 -5.05
C GLU A 574 30.48 -12.66 -3.93
N PRO A 575 31.55 -12.42 -3.13
CA PRO A 575 31.53 -11.40 -2.10
C PRO A 575 31.32 -10.01 -2.67
N LEU A 576 30.64 -9.14 -1.92
CA LEU A 576 30.56 -7.73 -2.28
C LEU A 576 31.97 -7.11 -2.38
N PRO A 577 32.25 -6.30 -3.42
CA PRO A 577 33.56 -5.69 -3.62
C PRO A 577 34.04 -4.83 -2.43
N GLU A 578 35.36 -4.60 -2.35
CA GLU A 578 36.00 -3.86 -1.26
C GLU A 578 35.50 -2.41 -1.12
N ASP A 579 34.97 -1.81 -2.19
CA ASP A 579 34.40 -0.46 -2.19
C ASP A 579 32.93 -0.40 -1.74
N SER A 580 32.31 -1.54 -1.41
CA SER A 580 30.92 -1.64 -0.95
C SER A 580 30.73 -1.31 0.54
N ASN A 581 31.43 -0.29 1.03
CA ASN A 581 31.27 0.29 2.38
C ASN A 581 31.17 -0.77 3.51
N LEU A 582 30.11 -0.71 4.33
CA LEU A 582 29.90 -1.62 5.46
C LEU A 582 29.69 -3.07 5.01
N ALA A 583 29.22 -3.27 3.77
CA ALA A 583 28.90 -4.57 3.19
C ALA A 583 30.09 -5.29 2.53
N ALA A 584 31.26 -4.64 2.42
CA ALA A 584 32.44 -5.19 1.78
C ALA A 584 32.79 -6.60 2.30
N GLY A 585 33.03 -7.52 1.37
CA GLY A 585 33.38 -8.92 1.62
C GLY A 585 32.22 -9.81 2.12
N MET A 586 30.99 -9.31 2.19
CA MET A 586 29.84 -10.13 2.60
C MET A 586 29.31 -11.00 1.46
N VAL A 587 28.85 -12.20 1.81
CA VAL A 587 28.10 -13.16 0.98
C VAL A 587 26.79 -13.53 1.67
N PHE A 588 25.84 -14.20 1.01
CA PHE A 588 24.58 -14.61 1.61
C PHE A 588 24.63 -16.06 2.13
N GLU A 589 24.44 -16.26 3.44
CA GLU A 589 24.56 -17.56 4.13
C GLU A 589 23.25 -18.39 4.07
N ASN A 590 22.80 -18.70 2.85
CA ASN A 590 21.50 -19.32 2.57
C ASN A 590 21.25 -20.59 3.40
N ASP A 591 22.19 -21.54 3.40
CA ASP A 591 22.03 -22.84 4.08
C ASP A 591 21.89 -22.72 5.58
N GLN A 592 22.71 -21.85 6.18
CA GLN A 592 22.74 -21.60 7.62
C GLN A 592 21.42 -20.96 8.06
N LEU A 593 20.93 -19.98 7.29
CA LEU A 593 19.67 -19.29 7.54
C LEU A 593 18.46 -20.25 7.45
N LEU A 594 18.40 -21.08 6.40
CA LEU A 594 17.33 -22.09 6.25
C LEU A 594 17.34 -23.13 7.38
N SER A 595 18.54 -23.50 7.85
CA SER A 595 18.73 -24.47 8.93
C SER A 595 18.25 -23.96 10.29
N GLU A 596 18.24 -22.64 10.52
CA GLU A 596 17.57 -22.03 11.68
C GLU A 596 16.06 -21.88 11.45
N TYR A 597 15.66 -21.51 10.24
CA TYR A 597 14.29 -21.13 9.90
C TYR A 597 13.29 -22.30 9.95
N TYR A 598 13.55 -23.42 9.27
CA TYR A 598 12.59 -24.52 9.20
C TYR A 598 12.27 -25.14 10.56
N PRO A 599 13.26 -25.47 11.42
CA PRO A 599 12.95 -25.98 12.74
C PRO A 599 12.15 -25.00 13.59
N PHE A 600 12.45 -23.70 13.49
CA PHE A 600 11.73 -22.67 14.24
C PHE A 600 10.26 -22.55 13.81
N ARG A 601 9.95 -22.69 12.51
CA ARG A 601 8.57 -22.77 12.00
C ARG A 601 7.86 -24.10 12.31
N GLY A 602 8.56 -25.11 12.82
CA GLY A 602 8.02 -26.45 12.99
C GLY A 602 7.84 -27.20 11.66
N TRP A 603 8.69 -26.88 10.69
CA TRP A 603 8.76 -27.49 9.37
C TRP A 603 9.85 -28.57 9.34
N ASP A 604 9.78 -29.45 8.35
CA ASP A 604 10.78 -30.46 8.08
C ASP A 604 12.07 -29.82 7.54
N PRO A 605 13.24 -30.00 8.18
CA PRO A 605 14.49 -29.38 7.74
C PRO A 605 14.98 -29.79 6.35
N GLU A 606 14.60 -31.00 5.90
CA GLU A 606 15.03 -31.56 4.61
C GLU A 606 14.20 -30.99 3.46
N THR A 607 12.87 -31.04 3.59
CA THR A 607 11.95 -30.62 2.53
C THR A 607 11.53 -29.15 2.64
N GLY A 608 11.68 -28.53 3.81
CA GLY A 608 11.12 -27.21 4.10
C GLY A 608 9.59 -27.21 4.16
N TRP A 609 8.94 -28.37 4.36
CA TRP A 609 7.48 -28.47 4.40
C TRP A 609 6.93 -28.43 5.84
N PRO A 610 5.77 -27.79 6.08
CA PRO A 610 5.09 -27.89 7.37
C PRO A 610 4.82 -29.34 7.76
N THR A 611 5.02 -29.66 9.04
CA THR A 611 4.69 -30.98 9.58
C THR A 611 3.18 -31.15 9.76
N GLU A 612 2.69 -32.40 9.79
CA GLU A 612 1.27 -32.68 10.04
C GLU A 612 0.82 -32.06 11.37
N ARG A 613 1.63 -32.19 12.44
CA ARG A 613 1.37 -31.55 13.73
C ARG A 613 1.19 -30.03 13.60
N LYS A 614 2.08 -29.35 12.86
CA LYS A 614 2.03 -27.89 12.69
C LYS A 614 0.77 -27.45 11.94
N LEU A 615 0.38 -28.18 10.88
CA LEU A 615 -0.87 -27.89 10.16
C LEU A 615 -2.11 -28.07 11.05
N LEU A 616 -2.15 -29.12 11.87
CA LEU A 616 -3.26 -29.37 12.81
C LEU A 616 -3.33 -28.30 13.91
N GLU A 617 -2.19 -27.86 14.43
CA GLU A 617 -2.09 -26.79 15.43
C GLU A 617 -2.66 -25.44 14.94
N LEU A 618 -2.65 -25.22 13.63
CA LEU A 618 -3.14 -24.00 12.97
C LEU A 618 -4.55 -24.18 12.37
N ASP A 619 -5.29 -25.21 12.77
CA ASP A 619 -6.64 -25.51 12.29
C ASP A 619 -6.73 -25.76 10.76
N LEU A 620 -5.67 -26.33 10.19
CA LEU A 620 -5.54 -26.67 8.77
C LEU A 620 -5.72 -28.17 8.51
N ALA A 621 -6.62 -28.85 9.23
CA ALA A 621 -6.89 -30.27 9.04
C ALA A 621 -7.32 -30.62 7.59
N PHE A 622 -8.06 -29.73 6.92
CA PHE A 622 -8.44 -29.91 5.52
C PHE A 622 -7.24 -29.89 4.56
N VAL A 623 -6.17 -29.16 4.91
CA VAL A 623 -4.92 -29.15 4.14
C VAL A 623 -4.22 -30.49 4.29
N VAL A 624 -4.14 -31.04 5.51
CA VAL A 624 -3.56 -32.37 5.76
C VAL A 624 -4.28 -33.44 4.94
N GLN A 625 -5.61 -33.41 4.92
CA GLN A 625 -6.44 -34.36 4.16
C GLN A 625 -6.19 -34.24 2.65
N ASP A 626 -6.18 -33.03 2.11
CA ASP A 626 -5.92 -32.79 0.68
C ASP A 626 -4.50 -33.23 0.27
N LEU A 627 -3.47 -32.85 1.02
CA LEU A 627 -2.09 -33.22 0.71
C LEU A 627 -1.89 -34.76 0.72
N LYS A 628 -2.48 -35.45 1.70
CA LYS A 628 -2.48 -36.92 1.76
C LYS A 628 -3.21 -37.54 0.56
N LYS A 629 -4.37 -37.00 0.18
CA LYS A 629 -5.13 -37.46 -1.00
C LYS A 629 -4.32 -37.30 -2.30
N ARG A 630 -3.47 -36.28 -2.38
CA ARG A 630 -2.56 -36.02 -3.52
C ARG A 630 -1.26 -36.85 -3.48
N GLY A 631 -1.06 -37.67 -2.45
CA GLY A 631 0.17 -38.44 -2.28
C GLY A 631 1.39 -37.61 -1.85
N ILE A 632 1.19 -36.38 -1.36
CA ILE A 632 2.27 -35.53 -0.84
C ILE A 632 2.53 -35.95 0.62
N PRO A 633 3.70 -36.55 0.93
CA PRO A 633 3.96 -37.09 2.26
C PRO A 633 4.18 -35.97 3.29
N LEU A 634 3.59 -36.13 4.47
CA LEU A 634 3.79 -35.24 5.62
C LEU A 634 4.54 -35.98 6.73
N LYS A 635 5.65 -35.42 7.21
CA LYS A 635 6.25 -35.88 8.46
C LYS A 635 5.28 -35.56 9.61
N LYS A 636 5.05 -36.52 10.51
CA LYS A 636 4.14 -36.36 11.66
C LYS A 636 4.51 -35.16 12.52
N GLY A 637 5.81 -34.95 12.70
CA GLY A 637 6.41 -33.88 13.47
C GLY A 637 7.92 -34.10 13.52
N TYR A 638 8.65 -33.08 13.95
CA TYR A 638 10.05 -33.23 14.34
C TYR A 638 10.18 -32.95 15.83
N ALA A 639 11.20 -33.51 16.47
CA ALA A 639 11.53 -33.23 17.87
C ALA A 639 12.10 -31.81 18.00
N ALA A 640 11.26 -30.80 17.76
CA ALA A 640 11.58 -29.42 18.08
C ALA A 640 11.58 -29.27 19.61
N TYR A 641 12.73 -28.86 20.12
CA TYR A 641 13.26 -29.11 21.45
C TYR A 641 12.33 -28.65 22.60
N LYS A 642 12.09 -29.54 23.57
CA LYS A 642 11.41 -29.24 24.84
C LYS A 642 12.29 -28.29 25.67
N LYS A 643 11.76 -27.10 26.02
CA LYS A 643 12.16 -26.13 27.08
C LYS A 643 12.64 -24.71 26.66
N ASP A 644 12.83 -24.38 25.37
CA ASP A 644 13.14 -22.99 24.95
C ASP A 644 11.90 -22.31 24.33
N PRO A 645 11.30 -21.28 24.96
CA PRO A 645 10.16 -20.56 24.42
C PRO A 645 10.49 -19.71 23.16
N HIS A 646 11.78 -19.48 22.86
CA HIS A 646 12.26 -18.91 21.58
C HIS A 646 12.71 -19.98 20.58
N GLY A 647 12.42 -21.25 20.87
CA GLY A 647 12.82 -22.38 20.02
C GLY A 647 11.85 -22.66 18.86
N THR A 648 10.58 -22.25 18.97
CA THR A 648 9.54 -22.47 17.95
C THR A 648 8.50 -21.35 17.95
N THR A 649 7.80 -21.15 16.85
CA THR A 649 6.61 -20.27 16.77
C THR A 649 5.54 -20.66 17.79
N THR A 650 5.27 -21.96 17.96
CA THR A 650 4.29 -22.51 18.92
C THR A 650 4.53 -22.03 20.35
N GLY A 651 5.78 -22.12 20.83
CA GLY A 651 6.13 -21.66 22.18
C GLY A 651 6.14 -20.14 22.31
N ARG A 652 6.53 -19.44 21.24
CA ARG A 652 6.73 -17.99 21.23
C ARG A 652 5.44 -17.21 21.38
N TRP A 653 4.39 -17.54 20.63
CA TRP A 653 3.12 -16.79 20.69
C TRP A 653 2.47 -16.88 22.06
N SER A 654 2.52 -18.07 22.67
CA SER A 654 2.02 -18.28 24.03
C SER A 654 2.84 -17.54 25.09
N LEU A 655 4.17 -17.43 24.91
CA LEU A 655 5.01 -16.60 25.78
C LEU A 655 4.60 -15.12 25.69
N LEU A 656 4.44 -14.60 24.48
CA LEU A 656 4.10 -13.20 24.25
C LEU A 656 2.70 -12.87 24.77
N SER A 657 1.73 -13.77 24.62
CA SER A 657 0.39 -13.60 25.22
C SER A 657 0.46 -13.50 26.74
N ARG A 658 1.25 -14.35 27.42
CA ARG A 658 1.48 -14.22 28.87
C ARG A 658 2.23 -12.94 29.25
N LYS A 659 3.20 -12.51 28.44
CA LYS A 659 4.01 -11.31 28.69
C LYS A 659 3.14 -10.04 28.64
N PHE A 660 2.30 -9.92 27.62
CA PHE A 660 1.50 -8.70 27.38
C PHE A 660 0.12 -8.75 28.02
N GLY A 661 -0.42 -9.94 28.32
CA GLY A 661 -1.75 -10.11 28.89
C GLY A 661 -2.83 -9.34 28.12
N THR A 662 -3.64 -8.57 28.85
CA THR A 662 -4.64 -7.65 28.30
C THR A 662 -4.23 -6.18 28.47
N ASP A 663 -2.95 -5.91 28.72
CA ASP A 663 -2.45 -4.58 29.03
C ASP A 663 -2.56 -3.65 27.80
N THR A 664 -3.03 -2.43 28.06
CA THR A 664 -3.18 -1.31 27.10
C THR A 664 -2.46 -0.05 27.58
N ASP A 665 -1.64 -0.12 28.62
CA ASP A 665 -0.92 1.02 29.22
C ASP A 665 -0.01 1.73 28.22
N TYR A 666 0.46 1.01 27.20
CA TYR A 666 1.23 1.59 26.10
C TYR A 666 0.47 2.73 25.39
N MET A 667 -0.87 2.74 25.37
CA MET A 667 -1.66 3.80 24.74
C MET A 667 -1.55 5.15 25.47
N ASN A 668 -1.09 5.14 26.72
CA ASN A 668 -0.82 6.35 27.49
C ASN A 668 0.57 6.93 27.19
N THR A 669 1.43 6.21 26.46
CA THR A 669 2.70 6.72 25.96
C THR A 669 2.44 7.92 25.05
N HIS A 670 3.23 8.98 25.19
CA HIS A 670 3.08 10.25 24.47
C HIS A 670 1.82 11.08 24.80
N LYS A 671 0.89 10.62 25.65
CA LYS A 671 -0.19 11.48 26.16
C LYS A 671 0.45 12.63 26.97
N LYS A 672 0.15 13.87 26.58
CA LYS A 672 0.40 15.05 27.44
C LYS A 672 -0.78 15.23 28.40
N ALA A 673 -0.56 15.91 29.52
CA ALA A 673 -1.66 16.29 30.42
C ALA A 673 -2.76 17.04 29.63
N PRO A 674 -4.05 16.75 29.86
CA PRO A 674 -5.12 17.43 29.15
C PRO A 674 -5.03 18.94 29.39
N MET A 675 -5.15 19.71 28.31
CA MET A 675 -5.27 21.16 28.43
C MET A 675 -6.61 21.50 29.10
N ARG A 676 -6.60 22.55 29.92
CA ARG A 676 -7.80 23.12 30.56
C ARG A 676 -8.87 23.37 29.50
N LYS A 677 -10.14 23.01 29.78
CA LYS A 677 -11.29 23.30 28.90
C LYS A 677 -11.18 24.75 28.40
N PRO A 678 -11.32 25.02 27.09
CA PRO A 678 -11.30 26.38 26.60
C PRO A 678 -12.38 27.20 27.33
N ASP A 679 -11.99 28.36 27.84
CA ASP A 679 -12.94 29.36 28.32
C ASP A 679 -13.93 29.69 27.19
N THR A 680 -15.20 29.86 27.57
CA THR A 680 -16.35 30.37 26.80
C THR A 680 -16.18 30.55 25.29
N VAL A 681 -17.03 29.85 24.52
CA VAL A 681 -17.21 29.99 23.07
C VAL A 681 -17.06 31.44 22.62
N SER A 682 -15.96 31.72 21.91
CA SER A 682 -15.74 33.06 21.36
C SER A 682 -16.79 33.34 20.27
N PRO A 683 -17.47 34.50 20.29
CA PRO A 683 -18.45 34.89 19.27
C PRO A 683 -17.83 35.26 17.91
N ILE A 684 -16.53 34.99 17.72
CA ILE A 684 -15.81 35.33 16.47
C ILE A 684 -16.34 34.46 15.32
N ARG A 685 -16.80 35.13 14.25
CA ARG A 685 -17.14 34.53 12.96
C ARG A 685 -15.93 33.81 12.38
N LYS A 686 -15.84 32.49 12.53
CA LYS A 686 -14.84 31.67 11.85
C LYS A 686 -15.36 31.13 10.51
N ARG A 687 -14.44 30.93 9.56
CA ARG A 687 -14.68 30.26 8.27
C ARG A 687 -13.58 29.26 8.00
N LEU A 688 -13.89 28.22 7.23
CA LEU A 688 -12.91 27.28 6.72
C LEU A 688 -12.16 27.91 5.54
N LEU A 689 -10.83 27.89 5.62
CA LEU A 689 -9.93 28.24 4.52
C LEU A 689 -9.26 26.97 4.01
N VAL A 690 -9.21 26.82 2.69
CA VAL A 690 -8.65 25.65 2.00
C VAL A 690 -7.38 26.09 1.27
N ASP A 691 -6.26 25.41 1.50
CA ASP A 691 -5.05 25.50 0.68
C ASP A 691 -4.87 24.18 -0.11
N PRO A 692 -5.31 24.12 -1.39
CA PRO A 692 -5.20 22.91 -2.21
C PRO A 692 -3.75 22.47 -2.45
N SER A 693 -2.78 23.38 -2.33
CA SER A 693 -1.36 23.06 -2.53
C SER A 693 -0.80 22.15 -1.42
N LEU A 694 -1.43 22.16 -0.24
CA LEU A 694 -1.08 21.33 0.91
C LEU A 694 -1.97 20.08 1.04
N CYS A 695 -3.09 20.01 0.33
CA CYS A 695 -3.99 18.87 0.43
C CYS A 695 -3.37 17.64 -0.25
N THR A 696 -3.29 16.52 0.48
CA THR A 696 -2.72 15.26 -0.02
C THR A 696 -3.76 14.30 -0.58
N GLY A 697 -5.04 14.67 -0.50
CA GLY A 697 -6.15 13.77 -0.83
C GLY A 697 -6.43 12.67 0.19
N CYS A 698 -5.87 12.73 1.41
CA CYS A 698 -5.97 11.63 2.39
C CYS A 698 -7.38 11.35 2.93
N ARG A 699 -8.35 12.25 2.75
CA ARG A 699 -9.75 12.11 3.25
C ARG A 699 -9.91 12.04 4.78
N ALA A 700 -8.85 12.29 5.56
CA ALA A 700 -8.92 12.29 7.03
C ALA A 700 -9.90 13.34 7.60
N CYS A 701 -10.07 14.47 6.90
CA CYS A 701 -11.01 15.51 7.28
C CYS A 701 -12.50 15.09 7.12
N GLU A 702 -12.81 14.25 6.13
CA GLU A 702 -14.16 13.68 5.95
C GLU A 702 -14.45 12.66 7.06
N LEU A 703 -13.51 11.73 7.31
CA LEU A 703 -13.63 10.75 8.40
C LEU A 703 -13.80 11.41 9.77
N GLY A 704 -13.04 12.48 10.04
CA GLY A 704 -13.14 13.26 11.26
C GLY A 704 -14.50 13.92 11.42
N CYS A 705 -15.02 14.53 10.33
CA CYS A 705 -16.33 15.17 10.34
C CYS A 705 -17.46 14.15 10.53
N ALA A 706 -17.49 13.09 9.73
CA ALA A 706 -18.51 12.06 9.82
C ALA A 706 -18.56 11.41 11.21
N PHE A 707 -17.40 11.07 11.78
CA PHE A 707 -17.35 10.46 13.10
C PHE A 707 -17.85 11.40 14.21
N ALA A 708 -17.51 12.68 14.15
CA ALA A 708 -17.92 13.66 15.16
C ALA A 708 -19.44 13.91 15.17
N HIS A 709 -20.10 13.78 14.01
CA HIS A 709 -21.54 14.02 13.90
C HIS A 709 -22.39 12.76 13.97
N GLU A 710 -21.91 11.64 13.42
CA GLU A 710 -22.70 10.41 13.22
C GLU A 710 -22.14 9.20 13.99
N GLY A 711 -20.96 9.31 14.60
CA GLY A 711 -20.31 8.21 15.32
C GLY A 711 -19.83 7.05 14.44
N VAL A 712 -19.75 7.25 13.12
CA VAL A 712 -19.34 6.24 12.13
C VAL A 712 -18.30 6.78 11.16
N TYR A 713 -17.60 5.88 10.46
CA TYR A 713 -16.69 6.24 9.39
C TYR A 713 -17.39 6.11 8.04
N ALA A 714 -17.82 7.23 7.48
CA ALA A 714 -18.50 7.30 6.18
C ALA A 714 -18.25 8.67 5.54
N PRO A 715 -17.41 8.77 4.49
CA PRO A 715 -17.19 10.05 3.83
C PRO A 715 -18.49 10.69 3.28
N SER A 716 -19.46 9.88 2.86
CA SER A 716 -20.80 10.29 2.42
C SER A 716 -21.63 10.99 3.50
N LEU A 717 -21.23 10.91 4.78
CA LEU A 717 -21.89 11.59 5.90
C LEU A 717 -21.13 12.83 6.41
N ALA A 718 -20.00 13.16 5.77
CA ALA A 718 -19.25 14.36 6.08
C ALA A 718 -19.96 15.61 5.54
N ARG A 719 -19.80 16.74 6.24
CA ARG A 719 -20.32 18.06 5.79
C ARG A 719 -19.31 18.83 4.92
N LEU A 720 -18.40 18.10 4.32
CA LEU A 720 -17.39 18.49 3.32
C LEU A 720 -17.04 17.24 2.52
N HIS A 721 -16.47 17.40 1.32
CA HIS A 721 -15.89 16.28 0.59
C HIS A 721 -14.57 16.67 -0.06
N VAL A 722 -13.70 15.69 -0.31
CA VAL A 722 -12.42 15.90 -1.00
C VAL A 722 -12.53 15.45 -2.44
N VAL A 723 -12.44 16.40 -3.37
CA VAL A 723 -12.36 16.09 -4.80
C VAL A 723 -10.91 15.83 -5.18
N LYS A 724 -10.69 14.75 -5.94
CA LYS A 724 -9.38 14.35 -6.47
C LYS A 724 -9.38 14.40 -7.99
N LEU A 725 -8.66 15.38 -8.54
CA LEU A 725 -8.41 15.52 -9.98
C LEU A 725 -7.04 14.90 -10.26
N GLU A 726 -7.03 13.59 -10.45
CA GLU A 726 -5.80 12.80 -10.54
C GLU A 726 -4.97 13.16 -11.77
N GLU A 727 -5.63 13.45 -12.89
CA GLU A 727 -5.01 13.92 -14.13
C GLU A 727 -4.32 15.30 -13.99
N LEU A 728 -4.65 16.07 -12.97
CA LEU A 728 -4.03 17.37 -12.68
C LEU A 728 -3.11 17.33 -11.44
N GLY A 729 -2.99 16.19 -10.77
CA GLY A 729 -2.32 16.11 -9.47
C GLY A 729 -2.97 16.94 -8.36
N VAL A 730 -4.22 17.41 -8.54
CA VAL A 730 -4.91 18.31 -7.60
C VAL A 730 -5.84 17.51 -6.68
N ASP A 731 -5.80 17.84 -5.40
CA ASP A 731 -6.75 17.36 -4.41
C ASP A 731 -7.26 18.58 -3.66
N ARG A 732 -8.56 18.67 -3.45
CA ARG A 732 -9.17 19.86 -2.85
C ARG A 732 -10.37 19.49 -1.99
N PRO A 733 -10.36 19.89 -0.71
CA PRO A 733 -11.56 19.94 0.10
C PRO A 733 -12.55 20.98 -0.45
N ILE A 734 -13.77 20.55 -0.68
CA ILE A 734 -14.92 21.41 -0.94
C ILE A 734 -15.64 21.62 0.38
N VAL A 735 -15.80 22.88 0.78
CA VAL A 735 -16.30 23.27 2.12
C VAL A 735 -17.42 24.28 2.04
N CYS A 736 -18.23 24.37 3.09
CA CYS A 736 -19.25 25.40 3.21
C CYS A 736 -18.63 26.81 3.17
N LEU A 737 -19.14 27.59 2.24
CA LEU A 737 -18.64 28.91 1.89
C LEU A 737 -19.15 30.04 2.80
N ARG A 738 -20.11 29.77 3.69
CA ARG A 738 -20.72 30.74 4.62
C ARG A 738 -21.17 32.02 3.91
N CYS A 739 -21.96 31.82 2.85
CA CYS A 739 -22.47 32.87 1.97
C CYS A 739 -23.18 33.98 2.76
N ALA A 740 -23.00 35.25 2.33
CA ALA A 740 -23.61 36.39 3.02
C ALA A 740 -25.15 36.33 3.01
N LYS A 741 -25.72 35.85 1.90
CA LYS A 741 -27.10 35.37 1.77
C LYS A 741 -26.99 33.91 1.34
N ALA A 742 -27.54 32.99 2.12
CA ALA A 742 -27.45 31.56 1.85
C ALA A 742 -28.48 31.14 0.77
N PRO A 743 -28.06 30.80 -0.47
CA PRO A 743 -29.00 30.35 -1.51
C PRO A 743 -29.73 29.07 -1.10
N CYS A 744 -29.03 28.16 -0.42
CA CYS A 744 -29.58 26.94 0.14
C CYS A 744 -30.74 27.17 1.13
N ALA A 745 -30.70 28.27 1.90
CA ALA A 745 -31.82 28.64 2.79
C ALA A 745 -32.94 29.34 2.01
N ALA A 746 -32.58 30.22 1.06
CA ALA A 746 -33.53 30.99 0.27
C ALA A 746 -34.41 30.12 -0.65
N VAL A 747 -33.86 29.04 -1.21
CA VAL A 747 -34.58 28.11 -2.09
C VAL A 747 -35.48 27.13 -1.33
N CYS A 748 -35.33 27.01 0.00
CA CYS A 748 -36.04 25.98 0.77
C CYS A 748 -37.55 26.30 0.86
N PRO A 749 -38.43 25.52 0.19
CA PRO A 749 -39.86 25.82 0.15
C PRO A 749 -40.51 25.70 1.53
N GLU A 750 -40.08 24.70 2.31
CA GLU A 750 -40.59 24.42 3.65
C GLU A 750 -40.00 25.34 4.72
N LYS A 751 -39.05 26.22 4.36
CA LYS A 751 -38.24 27.03 5.29
C LYS A 751 -37.63 26.19 6.43
N ALA A 752 -37.29 24.93 6.12
CA ALA A 752 -36.57 24.02 7.00
C ALA A 752 -35.12 24.46 7.21
N ILE A 753 -34.57 25.23 6.28
CA ILE A 753 -33.19 25.71 6.35
C ILE A 753 -33.19 27.18 6.78
N SER A 754 -32.45 27.50 7.84
CA SER A 754 -32.28 28.84 8.38
C SER A 754 -30.81 29.24 8.42
N GLN A 755 -30.54 30.55 8.31
CA GLN A 755 -29.19 31.09 8.46
C GLN A 755 -29.13 31.96 9.72
N ASP A 756 -28.19 31.63 10.60
CA ASP A 756 -27.88 32.41 11.79
C ASP A 756 -27.35 33.80 11.37
N PRO A 757 -27.94 34.90 11.86
CA PRO A 757 -27.56 36.26 11.45
C PRO A 757 -26.16 36.66 11.93
N ASP A 758 -25.73 36.12 13.07
CA ASP A 758 -24.48 36.45 13.74
C ASP A 758 -23.36 35.57 13.24
N THR A 759 -23.53 34.25 13.28
CA THR A 759 -22.47 33.34 12.89
C THR A 759 -22.43 33.13 11.38
N ARG A 760 -23.57 33.21 10.69
CA ARG A 760 -23.79 32.74 9.31
C ARG A 760 -23.81 31.23 9.14
N VAL A 761 -23.88 30.46 10.23
CA VAL A 761 -24.14 29.01 10.18
C VAL A 761 -25.49 28.81 9.50
N VAL A 762 -25.56 27.86 8.57
CA VAL A 762 -26.82 27.41 8.02
C VAL A 762 -27.22 26.15 8.77
N ARG A 763 -28.44 26.11 9.32
CA ARG A 763 -28.99 24.99 10.07
C ARG A 763 -30.18 24.43 9.31
N VAL A 764 -30.35 23.11 9.34
CA VAL A 764 -31.54 22.43 8.86
C VAL A 764 -32.35 21.93 10.06
N ASP A 765 -33.65 22.17 10.01
CA ASP A 765 -34.66 21.52 10.83
C ASP A 765 -35.07 20.22 10.12
N PRO A 766 -34.68 19.04 10.64
CA PRO A 766 -34.97 17.77 9.99
C PRO A 766 -36.46 17.44 9.98
N GLU A 767 -37.25 17.94 10.94
CA GLU A 767 -38.69 17.64 11.02
C GLU A 767 -39.50 18.35 9.93
N ARG A 768 -38.97 19.47 9.42
CA ARG A 768 -39.59 20.24 8.33
C ARG A 768 -39.00 19.91 6.96
N CYS A 769 -37.89 19.19 6.92
CA CYS A 769 -37.21 18.91 5.66
C CYS A 769 -37.90 17.78 4.91
N VAL A 770 -38.35 18.05 3.68
CA VAL A 770 -38.97 17.05 2.80
C VAL A 770 -37.96 16.35 1.88
N GLY A 771 -36.66 16.57 2.06
CA GLY A 771 -35.61 15.90 1.28
C GLY A 771 -35.55 16.25 -0.21
N CYS A 772 -36.13 17.38 -0.65
CA CYS A 772 -36.26 17.73 -2.07
C CYS A 772 -34.94 18.04 -2.82
N GLY A 773 -33.83 18.23 -2.11
CA GLY A 773 -32.51 18.44 -2.75
C GLY A 773 -32.25 19.80 -3.41
N LEU A 774 -33.24 20.70 -3.50
CA LEU A 774 -33.06 22.03 -4.11
C LEU A 774 -31.91 22.83 -3.49
N CYS A 775 -31.70 22.69 -2.18
CA CYS A 775 -30.59 23.34 -1.48
C CYS A 775 -29.20 22.84 -1.92
N ALA A 776 -29.09 21.59 -2.36
CA ALA A 776 -27.87 21.03 -2.92
C ALA A 776 -27.62 21.55 -4.34
N GLN A 777 -28.67 21.60 -5.17
CA GLN A 777 -28.62 22.13 -6.54
C GLN A 777 -28.21 23.62 -6.57
N GLU A 778 -28.77 24.43 -5.67
CA GLU A 778 -28.44 25.86 -5.55
C GLU A 778 -27.14 26.13 -4.76
N CYS A 779 -26.45 25.09 -4.31
CA CYS A 779 -25.23 25.26 -3.55
C CYS A 779 -24.10 25.76 -4.46
N VAL A 780 -23.79 27.06 -4.39
CA VAL A 780 -22.71 27.68 -5.17
C VAL A 780 -21.31 27.07 -4.92
N SER A 781 -21.13 26.32 -3.84
CA SER A 781 -19.88 25.60 -3.58
C SER A 781 -19.93 24.13 -3.99
N GLY A 782 -21.13 23.59 -4.24
CA GLY A 782 -21.36 22.16 -4.46
C GLY A 782 -21.16 21.28 -3.22
N VAL A 783 -21.03 21.84 -2.01
CA VAL A 783 -20.67 21.04 -0.81
C VAL A 783 -21.82 20.25 -0.21
N ILE A 784 -23.07 20.65 -0.50
CA ILE A 784 -24.24 20.08 0.17
C ILE A 784 -24.55 18.75 -0.51
N GLU A 785 -24.35 17.67 0.22
CA GLU A 785 -24.86 16.34 -0.11
C GLU A 785 -26.10 16.04 0.73
N LEU A 786 -26.94 15.14 0.25
CA LEU A 786 -28.09 14.64 1.00
C LEU A 786 -27.67 13.39 1.75
N HIS A 787 -28.10 13.28 3.01
CA HIS A 787 -27.88 12.07 3.79
C HIS A 787 -28.51 10.88 3.05
N PRO A 788 -27.78 9.78 2.79
CA PRO A 788 -28.24 8.69 1.93
C PRO A 788 -29.51 8.01 2.45
N GLU A 789 -29.70 7.93 3.77
CA GLU A 789 -30.90 7.33 4.38
C GLU A 789 -32.08 8.30 4.60
N THR A 790 -31.82 9.52 5.09
CA THR A 790 -32.88 10.45 5.52
C THR A 790 -33.20 11.53 4.49
N ALA A 791 -32.40 11.65 3.43
CA ALA A 791 -32.44 12.72 2.44
C ALA A 791 -32.29 14.15 3.02
N VAL A 792 -32.00 14.30 4.32
CA VAL A 792 -31.75 15.60 4.96
C VAL A 792 -30.39 16.14 4.49
N PRO A 793 -30.29 17.42 4.09
CA PRO A 793 -29.02 17.99 3.63
C PRO A 793 -27.97 18.08 4.75
N LEU A 794 -26.76 17.61 4.43
CA LEU A 794 -25.61 17.63 5.33
C LEU A 794 -24.94 19.00 5.31
N LEU A 795 -25.26 19.83 6.32
CA LEU A 795 -24.78 21.21 6.43
C LEU A 795 -23.72 21.38 7.52
N CYS A 796 -22.62 22.06 7.18
CA CYS A 796 -21.55 22.36 8.12
C CYS A 796 -22.01 23.36 9.20
N ASP A 797 -21.97 22.90 10.45
CA ASP A 797 -22.32 23.66 11.66
C ASP A 797 -21.10 24.32 12.34
N MET A 798 -19.90 24.17 11.76
CA MET A 798 -18.60 24.61 12.29
C MET A 798 -18.20 23.96 13.62
N CYS A 799 -18.86 22.89 14.06
CA CYS A 799 -18.62 22.18 15.31
C CYS A 799 -18.44 23.16 16.49
N GLY A 800 -19.33 24.16 16.61
CA GLY A 800 -19.23 25.18 17.66
C GLY A 800 -17.97 26.07 17.57
N ASN A 801 -17.50 26.40 16.36
CA ASN A 801 -16.26 27.12 16.06
C ASN A 801 -14.95 26.36 16.37
N GLN A 802 -15.04 25.04 16.55
CA GLN A 802 -13.91 24.11 16.70
C GLN A 802 -14.02 22.97 15.67
N PRO A 803 -13.88 23.27 14.36
CA PRO A 803 -14.18 22.29 13.31
C PRO A 803 -13.26 21.07 13.36
N GLU A 804 -13.83 19.88 13.53
CA GLU A 804 -13.11 18.60 13.60
C GLU A 804 -12.34 18.29 12.32
N CYS A 805 -12.84 18.72 11.16
CA CYS A 805 -12.15 18.58 9.88
C CYS A 805 -10.78 19.30 9.84
N VAL A 806 -10.62 20.40 10.60
CA VAL A 806 -9.34 21.13 10.75
C VAL A 806 -8.44 20.39 11.72
N LYS A 807 -8.99 19.91 12.85
CA LYS A 807 -8.27 19.12 13.86
C LYS A 807 -7.67 17.83 13.27
N HIS A 808 -8.32 17.27 12.25
CA HIS A 808 -7.88 16.05 11.59
C HIS A 808 -7.15 16.28 10.26
N CYS A 809 -6.80 17.51 9.91
CA CYS A 809 -6.01 17.81 8.71
C CYS A 809 -4.50 17.74 9.00
N PRO A 810 -3.78 16.68 8.58
CA PRO A 810 -2.37 16.50 8.96
C PRO A 810 -1.41 17.50 8.30
N THR A 811 -1.82 18.12 7.19
CA THR A 811 -0.97 19.05 6.43
C THR A 811 -1.28 20.52 6.67
N GLY A 812 -2.34 20.83 7.42
CA GLY A 812 -2.84 22.20 7.55
C GLY A 812 -3.47 22.76 6.27
N ALA A 813 -3.84 21.90 5.31
CA ALA A 813 -4.59 22.29 4.12
C ALA A 813 -5.98 22.86 4.44
N LEU A 814 -6.52 22.54 5.61
CA LEU A 814 -7.74 23.14 6.16
C LEU A 814 -7.38 23.90 7.42
N THR A 815 -7.80 25.17 7.50
CA THR A 815 -7.65 26.01 8.69
C THR A 815 -8.95 26.74 9.00
N ALA A 816 -9.14 27.13 10.27
CA ALA A 816 -10.26 27.96 10.69
C ALA A 816 -9.76 29.37 11.00
N VAL A 817 -10.16 30.34 10.17
CA VAL A 817 -9.75 31.75 10.30
C VAL A 817 -10.91 32.63 10.73
N GLY A 818 -10.65 33.66 11.54
CA GLY A 818 -11.65 34.67 11.92
C GLY A 818 -11.86 35.71 10.82
N GLY A 819 -13.08 36.23 10.64
CA GLY A 819 -13.29 37.44 9.84
C GLY A 819 -14.73 37.74 9.40
N ALA A 820 -15.14 39.00 9.60
CA ALA A 820 -16.18 39.70 8.85
C ALA A 820 -15.49 40.64 7.83
N GLY A 821 -15.82 40.58 6.53
CA GLY A 821 -15.33 41.57 5.54
C GLY A 821 -14.95 41.02 4.15
N HIS A 822 -14.72 41.98 3.24
CA HIS A 822 -14.50 41.87 1.79
C HIS A 822 -13.25 41.05 1.37
N ASP A 823 -12.30 40.83 2.30
CA ASP A 823 -11.06 40.06 2.06
C ASP A 823 -11.31 38.60 1.65
N ALA A 824 -12.44 38.02 2.07
CA ALA A 824 -12.84 36.65 1.73
C ALA A 824 -13.24 36.46 0.25
N ARG A 825 -13.70 37.52 -0.43
CA ARG A 825 -14.03 37.48 -1.87
C ARG A 825 -12.74 37.49 -2.70
N ARG A 826 -11.79 38.32 -2.26
CA ARG A 826 -10.43 38.38 -2.81
C ARG A 826 -9.69 37.05 -2.63
N THR A 827 -9.86 36.34 -1.51
CA THR A 827 -9.27 35.00 -1.33
C THR A 827 -9.90 33.94 -2.23
N ARG A 828 -11.19 34.01 -2.58
CA ARG A 828 -11.81 33.07 -3.54
C ARG A 828 -11.32 33.25 -4.96
N GLU A 829 -11.27 34.49 -5.43
CA GLU A 829 -10.79 34.83 -6.78
C GLU A 829 -9.28 34.62 -6.89
N GLU A 830 -8.51 35.02 -5.86
CA GLU A 830 -7.07 34.74 -5.81
C GLU A 830 -6.77 33.24 -5.66
N MET A 831 -7.55 32.43 -4.92
CA MET A 831 -7.34 30.98 -4.86
C MET A 831 -7.71 30.28 -6.17
N ALA A 832 -8.84 30.62 -6.80
CA ALA A 832 -9.22 30.04 -8.09
C ALA A 832 -8.19 30.41 -9.18
N HIS A 833 -7.74 31.66 -9.21
CA HIS A 833 -6.68 32.11 -10.12
C HIS A 833 -5.31 31.55 -9.76
N ARG A 834 -4.95 31.39 -8.47
CA ARG A 834 -3.67 30.79 -8.05
C ARG A 834 -3.64 29.30 -8.30
N THR A 835 -4.72 28.56 -8.11
CA THR A 835 -4.79 27.13 -8.45
C THR A 835 -4.64 26.94 -9.97
N ALA A 836 -5.38 27.69 -10.80
CA ALA A 836 -5.21 27.64 -12.25
C ALA A 836 -3.80 28.13 -12.71
N LYS A 837 -3.26 29.21 -12.11
CA LYS A 837 -1.89 29.70 -12.41
C LYS A 837 -0.79 28.78 -11.89
N GLN A 838 -0.93 28.12 -10.73
CA GLN A 838 0.05 27.18 -10.18
C GLN A 838 0.10 25.89 -10.98
N LEU A 839 -1.01 25.48 -11.59
CA LEU A 839 -1.06 24.35 -12.50
C LEU A 839 -0.43 24.68 -13.87
N SER A 840 -0.57 25.93 -14.33
CA SER A 840 -0.03 26.37 -15.63
C SER A 840 1.40 26.94 -15.60
N LYS A 841 1.94 27.28 -14.43
CA LYS A 841 3.30 27.79 -14.30
C LYS A 841 4.23 26.63 -14.01
N THR A 842 5.24 26.43 -14.86
CA THR A 842 6.49 25.77 -14.47
C THR A 842 6.89 26.28 -13.09
N TRP A 843 6.92 25.39 -12.10
CA TRP A 843 7.39 25.71 -10.75
C TRP A 843 8.77 26.34 -10.89
N LYS A 844 8.87 27.64 -10.61
CA LYS A 844 10.17 28.33 -10.66
C LYS A 844 10.97 27.89 -9.45
N LYS A 845 12.26 27.60 -9.65
CA LYS A 845 13.22 27.28 -8.58
C LYS A 845 13.27 28.36 -7.48
N GLU A 846 12.84 29.59 -7.83
CA GLU A 846 12.70 30.73 -6.93
C GLU A 846 11.32 30.74 -6.24
N GLY A 847 11.21 30.05 -5.10
CA GLY A 847 10.05 30.04 -4.22
C GLY A 847 9.93 28.74 -3.42
N THR A 848 9.36 28.79 -2.21
CA THR A 848 9.17 27.59 -1.36
C THR A 848 8.03 26.73 -1.91
N ARG A 849 8.32 25.50 -2.36
CA ARG A 849 7.29 24.57 -2.84
C ARG A 849 6.51 24.00 -1.65
N PRO A 850 5.26 23.54 -1.84
CA PRO A 850 4.48 22.91 -0.79
C PRO A 850 5.18 21.72 -0.14
N VAL A 851 5.93 20.94 -0.93
CA VAL A 851 6.74 19.81 -0.45
C VAL A 851 7.94 20.24 0.41
N ASP A 852 8.39 21.50 0.31
CA ASP A 852 9.49 22.02 1.13
C ASP A 852 9.00 22.46 2.52
N ARG A 853 7.69 22.60 2.72
CA ARG A 853 7.13 22.95 4.04
C ARG A 853 7.15 21.73 4.97
N PRO A 854 7.75 21.83 6.17
CA PRO A 854 7.70 20.76 7.15
C PRO A 854 6.25 20.42 7.55
N MET A 855 5.96 19.13 7.74
CA MET A 855 4.64 18.70 8.20
C MET A 855 4.53 18.96 9.70
N ARG A 856 3.54 19.76 10.13
CA ARG A 856 3.26 20.02 11.55
C ARG A 856 1.83 19.62 11.86
N PRO A 857 1.53 18.31 11.92
CA PRO A 857 0.17 17.85 12.12
C PRO A 857 -0.34 18.27 13.52
N PRO A 858 -1.62 18.60 13.67
CA PRO A 858 -2.21 18.84 14.98
C PRO A 858 -2.27 17.54 15.81
N ASP A 859 -2.08 17.65 17.12
CA ASP A 859 -2.36 16.58 18.06
C ASP A 859 -3.86 16.22 17.98
N PRO A 860 -4.21 14.93 17.89
CA PRO A 860 -5.59 14.54 17.61
C PRO A 860 -6.55 14.77 18.77
N GLU A 861 -6.06 15.04 19.99
CA GLU A 861 -6.88 15.39 21.14
C GLU A 861 -6.86 16.89 21.42
N THR A 862 -5.68 17.51 21.49
CA THR A 862 -5.55 18.93 21.88
C THR A 862 -5.72 19.90 20.72
N GLY A 863 -5.49 19.45 19.47
CA GLY A 863 -5.47 20.31 18.28
C GLY A 863 -4.23 21.20 18.17
N GLU A 864 -3.31 21.14 19.12
CA GLU A 864 -2.05 21.89 19.08
C GLU A 864 -1.13 21.34 17.99
N LEU A 865 -0.42 22.21 17.27
CA LEU A 865 0.54 21.79 16.26
C LEU A 865 1.69 21.03 16.92
N THR A 866 1.95 19.82 16.44
CA THR A 866 3.12 19.04 16.84
C THR A 866 4.37 19.52 16.11
N THR A 867 5.53 19.25 16.71
CA THR A 867 6.85 19.47 16.09
C THR A 867 7.52 18.11 15.95
N PRO A 868 7.32 17.41 14.81
CA PRO A 868 8.02 16.16 14.54
C PRO A 868 9.54 16.33 14.54
N PRO A 869 10.32 15.25 14.74
CA PRO A 869 11.77 15.26 14.60
C PRO A 869 12.22 15.83 13.25
N GLY A 870 13.36 16.52 13.23
CA GLY A 870 13.96 16.99 11.97
C GLY A 870 14.38 15.83 11.06
N PRO A 871 14.54 16.06 9.74
CA PRO A 871 15.03 15.04 8.83
C PRO A 871 16.47 14.64 9.19
N TYR A 872 16.84 13.39 8.92
CA TYR A 872 18.20 12.84 9.15
C TYR A 872 18.66 12.82 10.61
N GLY A 873 17.73 12.82 11.56
CA GLY A 873 18.01 12.81 13.01
C GLY A 873 18.49 11.48 13.62
N GLY A 874 18.99 10.54 12.80
CA GLY A 874 19.40 9.19 13.22
C GLY A 874 18.21 8.27 13.52
N ASN A 875 18.27 7.02 13.06
CA ASN A 875 17.43 5.94 13.60
C ASN A 875 18.17 5.37 14.85
N PRO A 876 17.49 4.88 15.90
CA PRO A 876 16.27 4.09 15.81
C PRO A 876 15.07 4.67 16.63
N PRO A 877 13.89 3.99 16.67
CA PRO A 877 12.64 4.45 17.27
C PRO A 877 12.75 4.85 18.76
N PRO A 878 11.74 5.53 19.34
CA PRO A 878 11.74 5.86 20.76
C PRO A 878 11.81 4.58 21.62
N PRO A 879 12.60 4.57 22.72
CA PRO A 879 12.60 3.45 23.67
C PRO A 879 11.21 3.30 24.31
N ILE A 880 10.66 2.08 24.30
CA ILE A 880 9.43 1.71 25.03
C ILE A 880 9.75 1.41 26.52
N ASP A 881 10.91 1.81 27.05
CA ASP A 881 11.20 1.70 28.48
C ASP A 881 11.68 3.05 29.07
N LYS A 882 11.05 3.45 30.18
CA LYS A 882 11.39 4.63 31.00
C LYS A 882 12.75 4.50 31.72
N ARG A 883 13.52 3.44 31.48
CA ARG A 883 14.80 3.17 32.17
C ARG A 883 16.05 3.77 31.52
N TRP A 884 15.95 4.40 30.35
CA TRP A 884 17.10 4.98 29.65
C TRP A 884 17.45 6.41 30.11
N LYS A 885 17.75 6.54 31.40
CA LYS A 885 18.56 7.63 31.97
C LYS A 885 19.59 7.04 32.93
N ARG A 886 20.65 6.42 32.40
CA ARG A 886 21.95 6.27 33.05
C ARG A 886 23.05 6.22 32.01
#